data_AF-A0A081BTA3-F1
#
_entry.id   AF-A0A081BTA3-F1
#
_cell.length_a   1.000
_cell.length_b   1.000
_cell.length_c   1.000
_cell.angle_alpha   90.00
_cell.angle_beta   90.00
_cell.angle_gamma   90.00
#
_symmetry.space_group_name_H-M   'P 1'
#
loop_
_entity.id
_entity.type
_entity.pdbx_description
1 polymer ?
#
loop_
_entity_poly.entity_id
_entity_poly.type
_entity_poly.pdbx_seq_one_letter_code
_entity_poly.pdbx_strand_id
1 'polypeptide(L)'
;MPKIALIYPPTCDPTAPYLALPTLTAFLRTHGVEVLPIDANIEAYCRLLRRDTLEKFAERIERRRVRLERKRVLTHVEQLAFADLHEARQIAQSVPAEIDDAVAVLRDRSGVRFFDPEQYAAAIATVDDALRLISAAYSPLTLDFLSYRTPFSLLTLDTIRADSQADRNPFYDYVEQELCERLAASQVSVIGLSVAFPGQVQPAYAFALHLRRRFPHLYITVGGPAMTQLLLRLPEAPQQKALTPFDSAVVFEGETALLELARAVERGERPAGLIRGTCAANLAEHPAPDFDGIPLDKYLAPAPVLPYDPTRGCYWGKCAFCHYGLAEHGTARYRQRPPELVAQHVEQLAQRHTCRVFYFSQDAMSPAFAEKVAEQIQRSGAAIRWGTDMRPEAALTAERCRVLASGGMISAALGIESAAPRVLELINKGIAADTMTAAAQHLAAAGIAVEAMTFTDFPTETAPEARRTLQWLEAHSDSLALFICGRFDLVDGAQVALVPQKYGIREMWRVTGDELFSGLFYEETRPPKTEREQANLDAALDRLAEQWWLHHYPWAGSLSTAHTLLWYDRFGADIFRRLAGHAPKARHRESPLPAAVARLAERARQHEADIWHTMIYERRAVSPELYRTLAAALRPVRNSVS
;
A
#
# COMPACT_ATOMS: atom_id res chain seq x y z
N MET A 1 29.15 15.35 -14.34
CA MET A 1 27.78 14.89 -14.64
C MET A 1 27.20 14.46 -13.31
N PRO A 2 26.05 15.03 -12.91
CA PRO A 2 25.46 14.71 -11.63
C PRO A 2 24.98 13.27 -11.67
N LYS A 3 25.35 12.49 -10.65
CA LYS A 3 24.92 11.11 -10.51
C LYS A 3 24.06 10.95 -9.27
N ILE A 4 22.82 10.52 -9.46
CA ILE A 4 21.82 10.39 -8.41
C ILE A 4 21.39 8.94 -8.24
N ALA A 5 21.33 8.47 -7.00
CA ALA A 5 20.63 7.24 -6.65
C ALA A 5 19.18 7.58 -6.31
N LEU A 6 18.21 6.98 -7.00
CA LEU A 6 16.81 7.06 -6.63
C LEU A 6 16.38 5.74 -6.00
N ILE A 7 15.91 5.79 -4.77
CA ILE A 7 15.64 4.61 -3.94
C ILE A 7 14.14 4.58 -3.60
N TYR A 8 13.48 3.46 -3.90
CA TYR A 8 12.12 3.17 -3.48
C TYR A 8 12.15 2.25 -2.25
N PRO A 9 11.90 2.75 -1.03
CA PRO A 9 12.04 1.96 0.19
C PRO A 9 10.89 0.95 0.36
N PRO A 10 11.05 -0.11 1.17
CA PRO A 10 9.91 -0.92 1.62
C PRO A 10 8.98 -0.09 2.53
N THR A 11 7.74 -0.47 2.80
CA THR A 11 6.95 -1.67 2.44
C THR A 11 5.94 -1.34 1.32
N CYS A 12 6.05 -1.97 0.16
CA CYS A 12 5.08 -1.87 -0.95
C CYS A 12 4.88 -3.23 -1.64
N ASP A 13 3.85 -3.32 -2.49
CA ASP A 13 3.59 -4.44 -3.41
C ASP A 13 4.88 -4.96 -4.11
N PRO A 14 5.28 -6.23 -3.90
CA PRO A 14 6.42 -6.86 -4.56
C PRO A 14 6.04 -7.62 -5.85
N THR A 15 4.80 -7.52 -6.33
CA THR A 15 4.31 -8.21 -7.55
C THR A 15 4.47 -7.37 -8.81
N ALA A 16 4.63 -6.04 -8.68
CA ALA A 16 4.93 -5.13 -9.78
C ALA A 16 5.79 -3.92 -9.33
N PRO A 17 6.58 -3.32 -10.23
CA PRO A 17 7.33 -2.11 -9.94
C PRO A 17 6.41 -0.91 -9.68
N TYR A 18 6.85 0.03 -8.85
CA TYR A 18 6.15 1.30 -8.67
C TYR A 18 6.59 2.35 -9.69
N LEU A 19 5.66 3.17 -10.17
CA LEU A 19 5.86 4.08 -11.31
C LEU A 19 6.82 5.27 -11.04
N ALA A 20 6.99 5.69 -9.79
CA ALA A 20 7.75 6.91 -9.51
C ALA A 20 9.22 6.84 -9.92
N LEU A 21 9.93 5.74 -9.62
CA LEU A 21 11.35 5.64 -10.01
C LEU A 21 11.52 5.65 -11.54
N PRO A 22 10.79 4.83 -12.32
CA PRO A 22 10.90 4.86 -13.78
C PRO A 22 10.59 6.24 -14.39
N THR A 23 9.57 6.94 -13.89
CA THR A 23 9.21 8.28 -14.38
C THR A 23 10.29 9.31 -14.07
N LEU A 24 10.81 9.35 -12.84
CA LEU A 24 11.89 10.27 -12.46
C LEU A 24 13.19 9.92 -13.21
N THR A 25 13.48 8.64 -13.37
CA THR A 25 14.67 8.15 -14.09
C THR A 25 14.65 8.60 -15.54
N ALA A 26 13.53 8.40 -16.24
CA ALA A 26 13.37 8.83 -17.63
C ALA A 26 13.57 10.34 -17.77
N PHE A 27 12.89 11.13 -16.92
CA PHE A 27 12.99 12.59 -16.97
C PHE A 27 14.42 13.08 -16.72
N LEU A 28 15.11 12.54 -15.72
CA LEU A 28 16.47 12.97 -15.40
C LEU A 28 17.49 12.56 -16.46
N ARG A 29 17.39 11.33 -17.01
CA ARG A 29 18.28 10.84 -18.07
C ARG A 29 18.14 11.65 -19.35
N THR A 30 16.94 12.05 -19.75
CA THR A 30 16.73 12.92 -20.93
C THR A 30 17.34 14.32 -20.75
N HIS A 31 17.60 14.73 -19.51
CA HIS A 31 18.24 16.01 -19.17
C HIS A 31 19.73 15.88 -18.79
N GLY A 32 20.36 14.75 -19.11
CA GLY A 32 21.80 14.53 -18.96
C GLY A 32 22.27 14.20 -17.54
N VAL A 33 21.36 13.77 -16.66
CA VAL A 33 21.70 13.29 -15.32
C VAL A 33 21.89 11.77 -15.35
N GLU A 34 22.96 11.27 -14.76
CA GLU A 34 23.15 9.83 -14.59
C GLU A 34 22.30 9.34 -13.41
N VAL A 35 21.45 8.34 -13.63
CA VAL A 35 20.53 7.85 -12.61
C VAL A 35 20.80 6.37 -12.32
N LEU A 36 20.99 6.07 -11.04
CA LEU A 36 20.98 4.73 -10.47
C LEU A 36 19.62 4.47 -9.81
N PRO A 37 18.65 3.85 -10.51
CA PRO A 37 17.41 3.45 -9.88
C PRO A 37 17.62 2.20 -9.01
N ILE A 38 17.07 2.21 -7.81
CA ILE A 38 17.14 1.11 -6.84
C ILE A 38 15.73 0.90 -6.28
N ASP A 39 15.07 -0.18 -6.70
CA ASP A 39 13.86 -0.64 -6.02
C ASP A 39 14.27 -1.46 -4.78
N ALA A 40 14.46 -0.74 -3.67
CA ALA A 40 14.86 -1.34 -2.41
C ALA A 40 13.74 -2.14 -1.76
N ASN A 41 12.47 -1.92 -2.15
CA ASN A 41 11.34 -2.71 -1.69
C ASN A 41 11.48 -4.17 -2.15
N ILE A 42 11.63 -4.40 -3.46
CA ILE A 42 11.74 -5.78 -3.97
C ILE A 42 13.07 -6.43 -3.57
N GLU A 43 14.17 -5.66 -3.55
CA GLU A 43 15.48 -6.18 -3.14
C GLU A 43 15.49 -6.61 -1.65
N ALA A 44 14.90 -5.80 -0.76
CA ALA A 44 14.82 -6.13 0.66
C ALA A 44 13.93 -7.35 0.93
N TYR A 45 12.75 -7.45 0.29
CA TYR A 45 11.90 -8.64 0.43
C TYR A 45 12.54 -9.90 -0.15
N CYS A 46 13.27 -9.80 -1.27
CA CYS A 46 14.05 -10.92 -1.79
C CYS A 46 15.12 -11.41 -0.80
N ARG A 47 15.70 -10.52 0.01
CA ARG A 47 16.64 -10.91 1.08
C ARG A 47 15.93 -11.54 2.26
N LEU A 48 14.80 -10.98 2.69
CA LEU A 48 14.02 -11.48 3.82
C LEU A 48 13.39 -12.86 3.56
N LEU A 49 12.98 -13.12 2.32
CA LEU A 49 12.36 -14.39 1.91
C LEU A 49 13.38 -15.46 1.48
N ARG A 50 14.67 -15.30 1.78
CA ARG A 50 15.65 -16.39 1.58
C ARG A 50 15.54 -17.40 2.71
N ARG A 51 15.68 -18.68 2.36
CA ARG A 51 15.76 -19.77 3.33
C ARG A 51 16.72 -19.49 4.49
N ASP A 52 17.96 -19.11 4.21
CA ASP A 52 18.99 -18.88 5.23
C ASP A 52 18.66 -17.69 6.16
N THR A 53 18.01 -16.66 5.61
CA THR A 53 17.50 -15.53 6.39
C THR A 53 16.36 -15.96 7.31
N LEU A 54 15.39 -16.72 6.82
CA LEU A 54 14.27 -17.23 7.61
C LEU A 54 14.72 -18.23 8.68
N GLU A 55 15.73 -19.07 8.40
CA GLU A 55 16.35 -19.95 9.41
C GLU A 55 16.94 -19.14 10.58
N LYS A 56 17.65 -18.04 10.31
CA LYS A 56 18.16 -17.14 11.37
C LYS A 56 17.04 -16.52 12.21
N PHE A 57 15.92 -16.17 11.58
CA PHE A 57 14.75 -15.64 12.29
C PHE A 57 14.04 -16.72 13.11
N ALA A 58 13.93 -17.94 12.61
CA ALA A 58 13.41 -19.09 13.34
C ALA A 58 14.25 -19.37 14.60
N GLU A 59 15.59 -19.36 14.48
CA GLU A 59 16.46 -19.50 15.65
C GLU A 59 16.29 -18.34 16.64
N ARG A 60 16.11 -17.11 16.15
CA ARG A 60 15.86 -15.94 17.00
C ARG A 60 14.55 -16.09 17.77
N ILE A 61 13.49 -16.57 17.14
CA ILE A 61 12.21 -16.89 17.79
C ILE A 61 12.44 -17.89 18.91
N GLU A 62 13.11 -19.01 18.63
CA GLU A 62 13.32 -20.06 19.62
C GLU A 62 14.17 -19.58 20.81
N ARG A 63 15.26 -18.85 20.56
CA ARG A 63 16.09 -18.24 21.63
C ARG A 63 15.27 -17.31 22.52
N ARG A 64 14.42 -16.46 21.94
CA ARG A 64 13.56 -15.53 22.70
C ARG A 64 12.49 -16.29 23.48
N ARG A 65 11.86 -17.30 22.87
CA ARG A 65 10.81 -18.12 23.47
C ARG A 65 11.32 -18.86 24.71
N VAL A 66 12.43 -19.59 24.59
CA VAL A 66 13.08 -20.30 25.70
C VAL A 66 13.48 -19.36 26.83
N ARG A 67 13.94 -18.14 26.50
CA ARG A 67 14.26 -17.12 27.51
C ARG A 67 13.03 -16.70 28.33
N LEU A 68 11.87 -16.55 27.70
CA LEU A 68 10.63 -16.19 28.37
C LEU A 68 10.03 -17.37 29.14
N GLU A 69 10.10 -18.59 28.62
CA GLU A 69 9.66 -19.82 29.33
C GLU A 69 10.37 -20.00 30.68
N ARG A 70 11.67 -19.65 30.76
CA ARG A 70 12.44 -19.73 32.00
C ARG A 70 12.04 -18.70 33.07
N LYS A 71 11.23 -17.68 32.72
CA LYS A 71 10.76 -16.69 33.67
C LYS A 71 9.58 -17.24 34.46
N ARG A 72 9.59 -17.07 35.79
CA ARG A 72 8.47 -17.43 36.68
C ARG A 72 7.26 -16.52 36.50
N VAL A 73 7.49 -15.27 36.08
CA VAL A 73 6.48 -14.23 35.95
C VAL A 73 6.74 -13.44 34.67
N LEU A 74 5.69 -13.13 33.92
CA LEU A 74 5.74 -12.35 32.69
C LEU A 74 5.06 -10.99 32.90
N THR A 75 5.74 -9.91 32.53
CA THR A 75 5.12 -8.57 32.40
C THR A 75 4.12 -8.55 31.25
N HIS A 76 3.28 -7.51 31.15
CA HIS A 76 2.28 -7.39 30.05
C HIS A 76 2.93 -7.47 28.66
N VAL A 77 3.98 -6.69 28.41
CA VAL A 77 4.72 -6.70 27.13
C VAL A 77 5.34 -8.08 26.85
N GLU A 78 5.81 -8.76 27.89
CA GLU A 78 6.34 -10.11 27.74
C GLU A 78 5.26 -11.15 27.48
N GLN A 79 4.02 -10.96 27.96
CA GLN A 79 2.89 -11.83 27.65
C GLN A 79 2.52 -11.74 26.16
N LEU A 80 2.48 -10.52 25.61
CA LEU A 80 2.27 -10.29 24.17
C LEU A 80 3.37 -10.95 23.34
N ALA A 81 4.64 -10.66 23.64
CA ALA A 81 5.77 -11.27 22.94
C ALA A 81 5.77 -12.81 23.09
N PHE A 82 5.40 -13.32 24.26
CA PHE A 82 5.30 -14.76 24.49
C PHE A 82 4.23 -15.42 23.62
N ALA A 83 3.08 -14.76 23.44
CA ALA A 83 2.02 -15.21 22.54
C ALA A 83 2.50 -15.25 21.09
N ASP A 84 3.05 -14.15 20.57
CA ASP A 84 3.54 -14.07 19.19
C ASP A 84 4.58 -15.16 18.87
N LEU A 85 5.53 -15.38 19.80
CA LEU A 85 6.59 -16.39 19.65
C LEU A 85 6.05 -17.83 19.68
N HIS A 86 4.96 -18.09 20.41
CA HIS A 86 4.32 -19.41 20.43
C HIS A 86 3.50 -19.66 19.17
N GLU A 87 2.76 -18.66 18.69
CA GLU A 87 1.98 -18.76 17.46
C GLU A 87 2.87 -18.97 16.24
N ALA A 88 4.05 -18.34 16.21
CA ALA A 88 5.00 -18.49 15.12
C ALA A 88 5.84 -19.78 15.17
N ARG A 89 5.69 -20.63 16.18
CA ARG A 89 6.58 -21.79 16.39
C ARG A 89 6.53 -22.81 15.25
N GLN A 90 5.34 -23.19 14.80
CA GLN A 90 5.20 -24.15 13.70
C GLN A 90 5.63 -23.55 12.36
N ILE A 91 5.32 -22.26 12.17
CA ILE A 91 5.78 -21.49 11.02
C ILE A 91 7.32 -21.52 10.94
N ALA A 92 7.99 -21.27 12.06
CA ALA A 92 9.45 -21.30 12.18
C ALA A 92 10.09 -22.66 11.87
N GLN A 93 9.33 -23.75 11.95
CA GLN A 93 9.83 -25.11 11.68
C GLN A 93 9.73 -25.52 10.21
N SER A 94 8.70 -25.06 9.48
CA SER A 94 8.44 -25.53 8.11
C SER A 94 8.79 -24.50 7.03
N VAL A 95 8.42 -23.23 7.23
CA VAL A 95 8.48 -22.21 6.18
C VAL A 95 9.87 -22.01 5.58
N PRO A 96 10.98 -22.03 6.35
CA PRO A 96 12.30 -21.89 5.73
C PRO A 96 12.62 -22.96 4.69
N ALA A 97 12.11 -24.18 4.83
CA ALA A 97 12.32 -25.27 3.87
C ALA A 97 11.43 -25.15 2.61
N GLU A 98 10.35 -24.38 2.68
CA GLU A 98 9.30 -24.29 1.66
C GLU A 98 9.36 -22.98 0.87
N ILE A 99 10.00 -21.94 1.41
CA ILE A 99 9.95 -20.58 0.85
C ILE A 99 10.52 -20.48 -0.57
N ASP A 100 11.61 -21.20 -0.87
CA ASP A 100 12.25 -21.14 -2.17
C ASP A 100 11.31 -21.67 -3.28
N ASP A 101 10.55 -22.73 -2.99
CA ASP A 101 9.58 -23.28 -3.92
C ASP A 101 8.36 -22.37 -4.06
N ALA A 102 7.87 -21.78 -2.96
CA ALA A 102 6.77 -20.80 -3.01
C ALA A 102 7.13 -19.60 -3.90
N VAL A 103 8.34 -19.04 -3.73
CA VAL A 103 8.84 -17.97 -4.60
C VAL A 103 8.98 -18.43 -6.06
N ALA A 104 9.40 -19.68 -6.29
CA ALA A 104 9.49 -20.26 -7.62
C ALA A 104 8.11 -20.44 -8.30
N VAL A 105 7.06 -20.84 -7.56
CA VAL A 105 5.67 -20.87 -8.06
C VAL A 105 5.23 -19.48 -8.52
N LEU A 106 5.46 -18.46 -7.69
CA LEU A 106 5.03 -17.10 -7.98
C LEU A 106 5.76 -16.50 -9.19
N ARG A 107 6.99 -16.96 -9.47
CA ARG A 107 7.82 -16.55 -10.62
C ARG A 107 7.79 -17.52 -11.79
N ASP A 108 6.89 -18.50 -11.81
CA ASP A 108 6.84 -19.52 -12.86
C ASP A 108 6.43 -18.93 -14.22
N ARG A 109 7.43 -18.61 -15.06
CA ARG A 109 7.24 -18.03 -16.40
C ARG A 109 6.49 -18.95 -17.36
N SER A 110 6.42 -20.26 -17.11
CA SER A 110 5.59 -21.15 -17.91
C SER A 110 4.10 -20.93 -17.65
N GLY A 111 3.76 -20.33 -16.51
CA GLY A 111 2.41 -20.12 -16.02
C GLY A 111 1.73 -21.39 -15.51
N VAL A 112 2.37 -22.56 -15.56
CA VAL A 112 1.74 -23.84 -15.21
C VAL A 112 1.43 -23.90 -13.71
N ARG A 113 2.37 -23.52 -12.86
CA ARG A 113 2.24 -23.51 -11.40
C ARG A 113 1.56 -22.25 -10.89
N PHE A 114 1.88 -21.10 -11.50
CA PHE A 114 1.30 -19.81 -11.10
C PHE A 114 -0.22 -19.77 -11.31
N PHE A 115 -0.72 -20.34 -12.41
CA PHE A 115 -2.15 -20.38 -12.71
C PHE A 115 -2.85 -21.65 -12.21
N ASP A 116 -2.15 -22.50 -11.45
CA ASP A 116 -2.76 -23.63 -10.75
C ASP A 116 -3.26 -23.14 -9.37
N PRO A 117 -4.58 -23.13 -9.10
CA PRO A 117 -5.12 -22.51 -7.89
C PRO A 117 -4.61 -23.14 -6.59
N GLU A 118 -4.31 -24.44 -6.58
CA GLU A 118 -3.81 -25.15 -5.41
C GLU A 118 -2.36 -24.76 -5.09
N GLN A 119 -1.46 -24.84 -6.09
CA GLN A 119 -0.07 -24.40 -5.92
C GLN A 119 0.02 -22.91 -5.64
N TYR A 120 -0.78 -22.08 -6.31
CA TYR A 120 -0.82 -20.64 -6.07
C TYR A 120 -1.23 -20.33 -4.62
N ALA A 121 -2.32 -20.93 -4.12
CA ALA A 121 -2.80 -20.72 -2.75
C ALA A 121 -1.76 -21.17 -1.70
N ALA A 122 -1.09 -22.30 -1.93
CA ALA A 122 -0.03 -22.79 -1.05
C ALA A 122 1.21 -21.87 -1.05
N ALA A 123 1.58 -21.33 -2.22
CA ALA A 123 2.70 -20.41 -2.36
C ALA A 123 2.45 -19.09 -1.62
N ILE A 124 1.31 -18.43 -1.84
CA ILE A 124 1.00 -17.17 -1.14
C ILE A 124 0.87 -17.38 0.37
N ALA A 125 0.25 -18.47 0.82
CA ALA A 125 0.15 -18.80 2.25
C ALA A 125 1.53 -18.95 2.89
N THR A 126 2.48 -19.55 2.18
CA THR A 126 3.86 -19.72 2.65
C THR A 126 4.62 -18.38 2.71
N VAL A 127 4.41 -17.48 1.74
CA VAL A 127 4.98 -16.13 1.76
C VAL A 127 4.39 -15.29 2.90
N ASP A 128 3.08 -15.32 3.10
CA ASP A 128 2.44 -14.59 4.20
C ASP A 128 2.86 -15.14 5.57
N ASP A 129 2.97 -16.47 5.70
CA ASP A 129 3.50 -17.10 6.91
C ASP A 129 4.97 -16.71 7.14
N ALA A 130 5.79 -16.52 6.09
CA ALA A 130 7.14 -15.98 6.23
C ALA A 130 7.15 -14.54 6.79
N LEU A 131 6.21 -13.68 6.37
CA LEU A 131 6.05 -12.33 6.92
C LEU A 131 5.61 -12.36 8.40
N ARG A 132 4.75 -13.32 8.78
CA ARG A 132 4.38 -13.56 10.19
C ARG A 132 5.57 -14.04 11.03
N LEU A 133 6.41 -14.91 10.48
CA LEU A 133 7.67 -15.35 11.10
C LEU A 133 8.59 -14.16 11.34
N ILE A 134 8.79 -13.30 10.33
CA ILE A 134 9.61 -12.08 10.44
C ILE A 134 9.04 -11.15 11.52
N SER A 135 7.73 -10.90 11.51
CA SER A 135 7.04 -10.11 12.52
C SER A 135 7.29 -10.65 13.92
N ALA A 136 7.11 -11.95 14.16
CA ALA A 136 7.37 -12.57 15.46
C ALA A 136 8.84 -12.49 15.89
N ALA A 137 9.79 -12.68 14.95
CA ALA A 137 11.22 -12.55 15.23
C ALA A 137 11.60 -11.14 15.72
N TYR A 138 10.88 -10.12 15.26
CA TYR A 138 11.04 -8.71 15.64
C TYR A 138 9.89 -8.17 16.52
N SER A 139 9.06 -9.05 17.11
CA SER A 139 7.92 -8.65 17.95
C SER A 139 8.34 -7.62 19.00
N PRO A 140 7.61 -6.49 19.13
CA PRO A 140 6.22 -6.27 18.69
C PRO A 140 6.05 -5.64 17.29
N LEU A 141 7.01 -5.82 16.37
CA LEU A 141 6.83 -5.42 14.97
C LEU A 141 5.72 -6.25 14.30
N THR A 142 4.81 -5.56 13.62
CA THR A 142 3.93 -6.13 12.59
C THR A 142 4.43 -5.67 11.22
N LEU A 143 4.81 -6.61 10.37
CA LEU A 143 5.30 -6.38 9.03
C LEU A 143 4.45 -7.16 8.01
N ASP A 144 3.94 -6.44 7.02
CA ASP A 144 3.38 -7.00 5.78
C ASP A 144 3.86 -6.17 4.58
N PHE A 145 3.44 -6.51 3.36
CA PHE A 145 3.87 -5.78 2.16
C PHE A 145 3.42 -4.31 2.13
N LEU A 146 2.42 -3.91 2.92
CA LEU A 146 1.89 -2.55 2.95
C LEU A 146 2.17 -1.82 4.26
N SER A 147 2.68 -2.52 5.28
CA SER A 147 2.72 -2.02 6.64
C SER A 147 4.03 -2.36 7.34
N TYR A 148 4.60 -1.35 7.98
CA TYR A 148 5.60 -1.49 9.04
C TYR A 148 5.06 -0.80 10.29
N ARG A 149 4.66 -1.55 11.31
CA ARG A 149 4.08 -0.99 12.54
C ARG A 149 4.76 -1.54 13.79
N THR A 150 5.20 -0.63 14.65
CA THR A 150 5.56 -0.92 16.05
C THR A 150 4.58 -0.14 16.94
N PRO A 151 4.48 -0.45 18.24
CA PRO A 151 3.58 0.27 19.13
C PRO A 151 3.71 1.80 19.05
N PHE A 152 4.92 2.33 18.81
CA PHE A 152 5.17 3.78 18.74
C PHE A 152 5.78 4.24 17.40
N SER A 153 5.54 3.47 16.33
CA SER A 153 6.03 3.83 15.00
C SER A 153 5.45 5.18 14.57
N LEU A 154 6.27 5.99 13.91
CA LEU A 154 5.90 7.30 13.36
C LEU A 154 5.35 8.31 14.38
N LEU A 155 5.61 8.15 15.68
CA LEU A 155 5.24 9.18 16.66
C LEU A 155 6.30 10.27 16.78
N THR A 156 7.58 9.90 16.92
CA THR A 156 8.70 10.86 17.03
C THR A 156 9.94 10.35 16.30
N LEU A 157 10.89 11.25 16.03
CA LEU A 157 12.18 10.84 15.47
C LEU A 157 12.99 9.91 16.39
N ASP A 158 12.79 10.01 17.70
CA ASP A 158 13.49 9.14 18.66
C ASP A 158 12.93 7.72 18.63
N THR A 159 11.61 7.55 18.48
CA THR A 159 11.03 6.21 18.30
C THR A 159 11.45 5.61 16.97
N ILE A 160 11.48 6.41 15.89
CA ILE A 160 12.02 5.98 14.59
C ILE A 160 13.48 5.55 14.69
N ARG A 161 14.33 6.32 15.38
CA ARG A 161 15.75 5.99 15.57
C ARG A 161 15.95 4.73 16.40
N ALA A 162 15.10 4.49 17.40
CA ALA A 162 15.10 3.26 18.17
C ALA A 162 14.69 2.07 17.29
N ASP A 163 13.63 2.23 16.50
CA ASP A 163 13.15 1.18 15.59
C ASP A 163 14.09 0.91 14.43
N SER A 164 15.00 1.83 14.08
CA SER A 164 15.97 1.61 13.01
C SER A 164 17.13 0.68 13.38
N GLN A 165 17.30 0.33 14.65
CA GLN A 165 18.40 -0.52 15.12
C GLN A 165 18.30 -1.96 14.60
N ALA A 166 19.46 -2.63 14.51
CA ALA A 166 19.59 -3.98 13.95
C ALA A 166 18.70 -5.03 14.64
N ASP A 167 18.44 -4.89 15.94
CA ASP A 167 17.62 -5.80 16.70
C ASP A 167 16.11 -5.53 16.56
N ARG A 168 15.70 -4.43 15.91
CA ARG A 168 14.30 -3.99 15.74
C ARG A 168 13.86 -3.84 14.29
N ASN A 169 14.80 -3.69 13.36
CA ASN A 169 14.52 -3.49 11.94
C ASN A 169 14.94 -4.71 11.10
N PRO A 170 14.02 -5.48 10.51
CA PRO A 170 14.36 -6.59 9.63
C PRO A 170 15.13 -6.16 8.38
N PHE A 171 15.00 -4.91 7.94
CA PHE A 171 15.69 -4.39 6.76
C PHE A 171 17.13 -3.93 7.03
N TYR A 172 17.58 -3.93 8.29
CA TYR A 172 18.89 -3.39 8.68
C TYR A 172 20.04 -4.00 7.87
N ASP A 173 20.08 -5.34 7.79
CA ASP A 173 21.17 -6.03 7.10
C ASP A 173 21.17 -5.76 5.59
N TYR A 174 20.00 -5.60 4.96
CA TYR A 174 19.93 -5.21 3.55
C TYR A 174 20.51 -3.81 3.35
N VAL A 175 20.16 -2.85 4.21
CA VAL A 175 20.66 -1.48 4.13
C VAL A 175 22.18 -1.44 4.31
N GLU A 176 22.68 -2.07 5.37
CA GLU A 176 24.10 -2.02 5.72
C GLU A 176 24.99 -2.81 4.75
N GLN A 177 24.57 -4.00 4.34
CA GLN A 177 25.42 -4.95 3.61
C GLN A 177 25.19 -4.94 2.09
N GLU A 178 24.03 -4.51 1.59
CA GLU A 178 23.75 -4.52 0.15
C GLU A 178 23.63 -3.09 -0.38
N LEU A 179 22.72 -2.30 0.18
CA LEU A 179 22.44 -0.94 -0.32
C LEU A 179 23.64 -0.01 -0.13
N CYS A 180 24.23 0.04 1.06
CA CYS A 180 25.39 0.89 1.34
C CYS A 180 26.60 0.49 0.49
N GLU A 181 26.88 -0.80 0.31
CA GLU A 181 27.98 -1.26 -0.54
C GLU A 181 27.78 -0.84 -2.00
N ARG A 182 26.56 -1.02 -2.53
CA ARG A 182 26.19 -0.58 -3.89
C ARG A 182 26.33 0.93 -4.06
N LEU A 183 25.90 1.73 -3.09
CA LEU A 183 26.02 3.20 -3.13
C LEU A 183 27.48 3.65 -3.08
N ALA A 184 28.31 3.04 -2.23
CA ALA A 184 29.74 3.34 -2.13
C ALA A 184 30.48 3.07 -3.44
N ALA A 185 30.15 1.97 -4.12
CA ALA A 185 30.72 1.62 -5.41
C ALA A 185 30.25 2.54 -6.56
N SER A 186 29.10 3.18 -6.41
CA SER A 186 28.44 3.89 -7.51
C SER A 186 28.86 5.35 -7.70
N GLN A 187 29.63 5.93 -6.78
CA GLN A 187 30.11 7.33 -6.86
C GLN A 187 28.97 8.36 -7.07
N VAL A 188 27.83 8.16 -6.40
CA VAL A 188 26.70 9.10 -6.46
C VAL A 188 26.99 10.35 -5.62
N SER A 189 26.41 11.49 -5.97
CA SER A 189 26.47 12.73 -5.17
C SER A 189 25.16 13.03 -4.43
N VAL A 190 24.05 12.50 -4.94
CA VAL A 190 22.70 12.69 -4.40
C VAL A 190 22.03 11.33 -4.18
N ILE A 191 21.33 11.19 -3.06
CA ILE A 191 20.39 10.10 -2.79
C ILE A 191 18.98 10.71 -2.68
N GLY A 192 18.05 10.24 -3.49
CA GLY A 192 16.63 10.59 -3.41
C GLY A 192 15.81 9.40 -2.95
N LEU A 193 15.10 9.52 -1.82
CA LEU A 193 14.12 8.53 -1.38
C LEU A 193 12.73 8.89 -1.92
N SER A 194 12.13 8.00 -2.72
CA SER A 194 10.78 8.17 -3.25
C SER A 194 9.78 7.38 -2.39
N VAL A 195 8.95 8.07 -1.62
CA VAL A 195 8.04 7.48 -0.63
C VAL A 195 6.60 7.74 -1.04
N ALA A 196 5.94 6.70 -1.53
CA ALA A 196 4.60 6.79 -2.12
C ALA A 196 3.50 6.59 -1.10
N PHE A 197 3.67 5.61 -0.20
CA PHE A 197 2.63 5.13 0.70
C PHE A 197 2.98 5.39 2.18
N PRO A 198 1.97 5.58 3.05
CA PRO A 198 2.20 5.80 4.49
C PRO A 198 3.06 4.71 5.15
N GLY A 199 2.87 3.43 4.79
CA GLY A 199 3.65 2.31 5.34
C GLY A 199 5.15 2.39 5.06
N GLN A 200 5.57 3.12 4.03
CA GLN A 200 6.98 3.30 3.67
C GLN A 200 7.67 4.41 4.47
N VAL A 201 6.92 5.30 5.14
CA VAL A 201 7.50 6.47 5.82
C VAL A 201 8.50 6.03 6.89
N GLN A 202 8.14 5.07 7.74
CA GLN A 202 9.02 4.62 8.83
C GLN A 202 10.31 3.97 8.30
N PRO A 203 10.26 2.99 7.37
CA PRO A 203 11.47 2.46 6.74
C PRO A 203 12.30 3.52 6.02
N ALA A 204 11.68 4.49 5.34
CA ALA A 204 12.41 5.56 4.65
C ALA A 204 13.25 6.42 5.60
N TYR A 205 12.69 6.80 6.76
CA TYR A 205 13.46 7.51 7.78
C TYR A 205 14.55 6.61 8.40
N ALA A 206 14.26 5.32 8.63
CA ALA A 206 15.27 4.38 9.12
C ALA A 206 16.45 4.26 8.13
N PHE A 207 16.17 4.18 6.83
CA PHE A 207 17.17 4.18 5.78
C PHE A 207 17.97 5.48 5.80
N ALA A 208 17.31 6.64 5.84
CA ALA A 208 17.97 7.95 5.87
C ALA A 208 18.93 8.10 7.07
N LEU A 209 18.53 7.63 8.25
CA LEU A 209 19.38 7.66 9.45
C LEU A 209 20.66 6.81 9.27
N HIS A 210 20.56 5.64 8.66
CA HIS A 210 21.72 4.79 8.39
C HIS A 210 22.59 5.35 7.28
N LEU A 211 21.99 5.79 6.18
CA LEU A 211 22.69 6.42 5.06
C LEU A 211 23.43 7.68 5.50
N ARG A 212 22.83 8.51 6.37
CA ARG A 212 23.50 9.70 6.92
C ARG A 212 24.72 9.36 7.77
N ARG A 213 24.64 8.29 8.57
CA ARG A 213 25.78 7.80 9.37
C ARG A 213 26.91 7.28 8.47
N ARG A 214 26.56 6.52 7.43
CA ARG A 214 27.53 5.90 6.52
C ARG A 214 28.15 6.89 5.52
N PHE A 215 27.36 7.86 5.09
CA PHE A 215 27.68 8.82 4.02
C PHE A 215 27.33 10.27 4.43
N PRO A 216 28.02 10.84 5.43
CA PRO A 216 27.72 12.19 5.92
C PRO A 216 27.93 13.29 4.87
N HIS A 217 28.73 13.01 3.83
CA HIS A 217 29.05 13.94 2.75
C HIS A 217 28.00 13.96 1.64
N LEU A 218 27.24 12.88 1.44
CA LEU A 218 26.24 12.80 0.39
C LEU A 218 25.04 13.69 0.69
N TYR A 219 24.44 14.23 -0.37
CA TYR A 219 23.19 14.96 -0.26
C TYR A 219 22.03 13.97 -0.25
N ILE A 220 21.18 13.99 0.79
CA ILE A 220 20.04 13.07 0.94
C ILE A 220 18.75 13.89 0.90
N THR A 221 17.92 13.65 -0.11
CA THR A 221 16.57 14.22 -0.22
C THR A 221 15.51 13.13 -0.12
N VAL A 222 14.30 13.52 0.22
CA VAL A 222 13.12 12.65 0.24
C VAL A 222 11.97 13.32 -0.50
N GLY A 223 11.05 12.54 -1.08
CA GLY A 223 9.85 13.07 -1.71
C GLY A 223 8.80 12.00 -1.95
N GLY A 224 7.78 12.33 -2.73
CA GLY A 224 6.66 11.44 -3.06
C GLY A 224 5.36 11.80 -2.32
N PRO A 225 4.22 11.20 -2.72
CA PRO A 225 2.90 11.54 -2.18
C PRO A 225 2.78 11.48 -0.66
N ALA A 226 3.18 10.37 -0.01
CA ALA A 226 3.09 10.23 1.44
C ALA A 226 3.92 11.29 2.18
N MET A 227 5.10 11.63 1.66
CA MET A 227 5.96 12.66 2.25
C MET A 227 5.43 14.06 2.00
N THR A 228 4.86 14.32 0.82
CA THR A 228 4.17 15.57 0.51
C THR A 228 3.03 15.81 1.49
N GLN A 229 2.15 14.83 1.67
CA GLN A 229 1.00 14.94 2.59
C GLN A 229 1.46 15.08 4.05
N LEU A 230 2.43 14.28 4.48
CA LEU A 230 2.99 14.35 5.83
C LEU A 230 3.61 15.72 6.12
N LEU A 231 4.46 16.25 5.23
CA LEU A 231 5.20 17.47 5.50
C LEU A 231 4.32 18.72 5.43
N LEU A 232 3.36 18.76 4.50
CA LEU A 232 2.48 19.93 4.32
C LEU A 232 1.50 20.12 5.48
N ARG A 233 1.11 19.06 6.20
CA ARG A 233 0.23 19.16 7.37
C ARG A 233 0.95 19.52 8.67
N LEU A 234 2.28 19.39 8.72
CA LEU A 234 3.04 19.64 9.94
C LEU A 234 3.19 21.14 10.19
N PRO A 235 3.03 21.61 11.45
CA PRO A 235 3.44 22.97 11.82
C PRO A 235 4.95 23.17 11.65
N GLU A 236 5.40 24.42 11.56
CA GLU A 236 6.79 24.76 11.20
C GLU A 236 7.85 24.05 12.06
N ALA A 237 7.73 24.09 13.41
CA ALA A 237 8.72 23.48 14.29
C ALA A 237 8.76 21.93 14.17
N PRO A 238 7.63 21.20 14.24
CA PRO A 238 7.59 19.77 13.92
C PRO A 238 8.08 19.42 12.51
N GLN A 239 7.79 20.25 11.51
CA GLN A 239 8.23 20.05 10.13
C GLN A 239 9.76 20.14 10.02
N GLN A 240 10.38 21.15 10.64
CA GLN A 240 11.85 21.27 10.68
C GLN A 240 12.48 20.06 11.38
N LYS A 241 11.90 19.61 12.50
CA LYS A 241 12.33 18.37 13.16
C LYS A 241 12.26 17.19 12.21
N ALA A 242 11.11 16.96 11.56
CA ALA A 242 10.90 15.84 10.64
C ALA A 242 11.94 15.79 9.50
N LEU A 243 12.45 16.94 9.07
CA LEU A 243 13.49 17.02 8.03
C LEU A 243 14.90 16.66 8.50
N THR A 244 15.17 16.56 9.81
CA THR A 244 16.53 16.36 10.37
C THR A 244 17.35 15.22 9.72
N PRO A 245 16.78 14.05 9.33
CA PRO A 245 17.54 13.00 8.65
C PRO A 245 17.98 13.35 7.21
N PHE A 246 17.35 14.37 6.61
CA PHE A 246 17.46 14.76 5.21
C PHE A 246 18.11 16.15 5.09
N ASP A 247 18.75 16.42 3.95
CA ASP A 247 19.18 17.78 3.60
C ASP A 247 17.98 18.61 3.13
N SER A 248 17.08 18.01 2.34
CA SER A 248 15.82 18.63 1.87
C SER A 248 14.70 17.61 1.70
N ALA A 249 13.50 18.10 1.44
CA ALA A 249 12.41 17.30 0.90
C ALA A 249 11.77 17.97 -0.32
N VAL A 250 11.50 17.18 -1.36
CA VAL A 250 10.76 17.62 -2.56
C VAL A 250 9.29 17.28 -2.35
N VAL A 251 8.44 18.30 -2.30
CA VAL A 251 6.98 18.18 -2.22
C VAL A 251 6.36 18.46 -3.58
N PHE A 252 5.22 17.84 -3.89
CA PHE A 252 4.58 17.86 -5.23
C PHE A 252 5.36 17.06 -6.29
N GLU A 253 5.24 17.42 -7.58
CA GLU A 253 5.85 16.68 -8.69
C GLU A 253 7.35 16.93 -8.74
N GLY A 254 8.13 15.84 -8.65
CA GLY A 254 9.56 15.92 -8.39
C GLY A 254 10.44 16.08 -9.61
N GLU A 255 9.93 15.94 -10.84
CA GLU A 255 10.71 15.87 -12.08
C GLU A 255 11.68 17.07 -12.24
N THR A 256 11.13 18.29 -12.32
CA THR A 256 11.94 19.51 -12.50
C THR A 256 12.71 19.88 -11.24
N ALA A 257 12.09 19.78 -10.07
CA ALA A 257 12.74 20.13 -8.80
C ALA A 257 13.95 19.25 -8.50
N LEU A 258 13.89 17.95 -8.81
CA LEU A 258 15.00 17.03 -8.61
C LEU A 258 16.13 17.27 -9.62
N LEU A 259 15.80 17.68 -10.84
CA LEU A 259 16.79 18.10 -11.84
C LEU A 259 17.56 19.36 -11.38
N GLU A 260 16.83 20.38 -10.93
CA GLU A 260 17.42 21.62 -10.41
C GLU A 260 18.26 21.35 -9.16
N LEU A 261 17.76 20.52 -8.26
CA LEU A 261 18.46 20.08 -7.06
C LEU A 261 19.77 19.34 -7.40
N ALA A 262 19.72 18.37 -8.32
CA ALA A 262 20.91 17.62 -8.72
C ALA A 262 21.99 18.54 -9.30
N ARG A 263 21.58 19.53 -10.12
CA ARG A 263 22.50 20.55 -10.67
C ARG A 263 23.04 21.49 -9.61
N ALA A 264 22.23 21.88 -8.62
CA ALA A 264 22.67 22.72 -7.50
C ALA A 264 23.75 22.01 -6.68
N VAL A 265 23.52 20.74 -6.31
CA VAL A 265 24.49 19.93 -5.57
C VAL A 265 25.79 19.74 -6.36
N GLU A 266 25.71 19.55 -7.69
CA GLU A 266 26.91 19.47 -8.55
C GLU A 266 27.73 20.78 -8.53
N ARG A 267 27.08 21.95 -8.39
CA ARG A 267 27.75 23.25 -8.22
C ARG A 267 28.30 23.48 -6.80
N GLY A 268 28.12 22.53 -5.88
CA GLY A 268 28.52 22.65 -4.47
C GLY A 268 27.52 23.40 -3.60
N GLU A 269 26.32 23.68 -4.11
CA GLU A 269 25.23 24.25 -3.32
C GLU A 269 24.59 23.17 -2.43
N ARG A 270 24.00 23.58 -1.31
CA ARG A 270 23.22 22.68 -0.44
C ARG A 270 21.84 23.30 -0.16
N PRO A 271 20.89 23.16 -1.09
CA PRO A 271 19.50 23.51 -0.82
C PRO A 271 19.02 22.83 0.48
N ALA A 272 18.06 23.43 1.16
CA ALA A 272 17.57 22.90 2.43
C ALA A 272 16.09 23.18 2.61
N GLY A 273 15.46 22.41 3.50
CA GLY A 273 14.03 22.57 3.80
C GLY A 273 13.13 21.95 2.72
N LEU A 274 11.94 22.52 2.57
CA LEU A 274 10.98 22.08 1.55
C LEU A 274 11.27 22.73 0.20
N ILE A 275 11.55 21.90 -0.80
CA ILE A 275 11.67 22.30 -2.20
C ILE A 275 10.35 21.98 -2.87
N ARG A 276 9.68 23.00 -3.40
CA ARG A 276 8.39 22.83 -4.06
C ARG A 276 8.60 22.44 -5.52
N GLY A 277 8.13 21.25 -5.86
CA GLY A 277 7.97 20.79 -7.24
C GLY A 277 6.82 21.47 -7.96
N THR A 278 6.65 21.13 -9.23
CA THR A 278 5.53 21.59 -10.06
C THR A 278 4.22 20.99 -9.54
N CYS A 279 3.13 21.76 -9.56
CA CYS A 279 1.79 21.23 -9.23
C CYS A 279 1.00 20.84 -10.49
N ALA A 280 1.49 21.20 -11.67
CA ALA A 280 0.80 21.02 -12.94
C ALA A 280 1.80 20.94 -14.12
N ALA A 281 2.70 19.96 -14.11
CA ALA A 281 3.56 19.68 -15.26
C ALA A 281 2.76 19.34 -16.53
N ASN A 282 3.29 19.72 -17.69
CA ASN A 282 2.76 19.35 -19.00
C ASN A 282 3.15 17.91 -19.33
N LEU A 283 2.20 16.99 -19.19
CA LEU A 283 2.47 15.56 -19.40
C LEU A 283 2.84 15.19 -20.85
N ALA A 284 2.60 16.08 -21.82
CA ALA A 284 3.01 15.87 -23.21
C ALA A 284 4.54 16.00 -23.41
N GLU A 285 5.24 16.66 -22.49
CA GLU A 285 6.70 16.86 -22.56
C GLU A 285 7.47 15.77 -21.81
N HIS A 286 6.77 14.92 -21.04
CA HIS A 286 7.40 13.88 -20.24
C HIS A 286 7.63 12.62 -21.07
N PRO A 287 8.85 12.04 -21.05
CA PRO A 287 9.15 10.80 -21.77
C PRO A 287 8.35 9.61 -21.22
N ALA A 288 8.38 8.49 -21.95
CA ALA A 288 7.97 7.20 -21.42
C ALA A 288 8.79 6.87 -20.16
N PRO A 289 8.19 6.25 -19.12
CA PRO A 289 8.92 5.79 -17.94
C PRO A 289 10.07 4.85 -18.31
N ASP A 290 11.19 4.91 -17.60
CA ASP A 290 12.40 4.14 -17.89
C ASP A 290 12.62 3.07 -16.80
N PHE A 291 12.30 1.82 -17.13
CA PHE A 291 12.49 0.70 -16.21
C PHE A 291 13.91 0.08 -16.28
N ASP A 292 14.84 0.64 -17.06
CA ASP A 292 16.20 0.13 -17.14
C ASP A 292 16.95 0.30 -15.82
N GLY A 293 17.43 -0.83 -15.29
CA GLY A 293 18.10 -0.90 -13.99
C GLY A 293 17.18 -1.33 -12.84
N ILE A 294 15.87 -1.40 -13.08
CA ILE A 294 14.91 -2.04 -12.16
C ILE A 294 14.97 -3.56 -12.39
N PRO A 295 15.11 -4.38 -11.34
CA PRO A 295 15.23 -5.84 -11.47
C PRO A 295 13.84 -6.49 -11.69
N LEU A 296 13.26 -6.33 -12.89
CA LEU A 296 11.91 -6.80 -13.21
C LEU A 296 11.72 -8.32 -13.02
N ASP A 297 12.80 -9.10 -13.09
CA ASP A 297 12.80 -10.55 -12.86
C ASP A 297 12.72 -10.95 -11.38
N LYS A 298 12.94 -10.01 -10.45
CA LYS A 298 12.82 -10.23 -9.00
C LYS A 298 11.40 -10.04 -8.48
N TYR A 299 10.46 -9.46 -9.21
CA TYR A 299 9.08 -9.34 -8.71
C TYR A 299 8.46 -10.73 -8.53
N LEU A 300 7.53 -10.87 -7.58
CA LEU A 300 6.87 -12.13 -7.27
C LEU A 300 5.76 -12.48 -8.27
N ALA A 301 6.04 -12.33 -9.57
CA ALA A 301 5.10 -12.55 -10.66
C ALA A 301 5.77 -13.32 -11.81
N PRO A 302 5.01 -14.07 -12.63
CA PRO A 302 5.56 -14.89 -13.71
C PRO A 302 5.98 -14.06 -14.93
N ALA A 303 5.48 -12.84 -15.04
CA ALA A 303 5.80 -11.88 -16.08
C ALA A 303 5.60 -10.45 -15.55
N PRO A 304 6.32 -9.45 -16.10
CA PRO A 304 6.11 -8.06 -15.71
C PRO A 304 4.69 -7.58 -16.00
N VAL A 305 4.09 -6.88 -15.03
CA VAL A 305 2.95 -5.99 -15.22
C VAL A 305 3.44 -4.58 -14.97
N LEU A 306 3.47 -3.74 -16.00
CA LEU A 306 4.09 -2.43 -15.89
C LEU A 306 3.06 -1.33 -15.62
N PRO A 307 3.32 -0.43 -14.64
CA PRO A 307 2.46 0.72 -14.43
C PRO A 307 2.70 1.81 -15.48
N TYR A 308 1.69 2.62 -15.76
CA TYR A 308 1.80 3.81 -16.61
C TYR A 308 0.79 4.90 -16.18
N ASP A 309 1.14 6.18 -16.29
CA ASP A 309 0.26 7.32 -15.94
C ASP A 309 -0.29 8.03 -17.20
N PRO A 310 -1.45 7.62 -17.74
CA PRO A 310 -2.05 8.32 -18.88
C PRO A 310 -2.63 9.68 -18.48
N THR A 311 -2.99 9.84 -17.21
CA THR A 311 -3.50 11.08 -16.60
C THR A 311 -2.88 11.29 -15.22
N ARG A 312 -2.99 12.51 -14.70
CA ARG A 312 -2.72 12.85 -13.28
C ARG A 312 -3.84 13.73 -12.76
N GLY A 313 -4.25 13.52 -11.51
CA GLY A 313 -5.38 14.22 -10.88
C GLY A 313 -6.74 13.66 -11.30
N CYS A 314 -7.81 14.24 -10.77
CA CYS A 314 -9.19 13.79 -11.03
C CYS A 314 -10.06 14.92 -11.59
N TYR A 315 -10.78 14.66 -12.68
CA TYR A 315 -11.63 15.66 -13.34
C TYR A 315 -12.90 15.98 -12.53
N TRP A 316 -13.32 15.09 -11.63
CA TRP A 316 -14.40 15.39 -10.68
C TRP A 316 -13.90 16.23 -9.52
N GLY A 317 -12.83 15.78 -8.83
CA GLY A 317 -12.11 16.53 -7.80
C GLY A 317 -12.93 17.05 -6.61
N LYS A 318 -14.17 16.57 -6.42
CA LYS A 318 -15.15 17.14 -5.47
C LYS A 318 -15.64 16.15 -4.40
N CYS A 319 -15.18 14.90 -4.44
CA CYS A 319 -15.53 13.89 -3.43
C CYS A 319 -15.05 14.34 -2.05
N ALA A 320 -15.91 14.29 -1.04
CA ALA A 320 -15.64 14.86 0.27
C ALA A 320 -14.53 14.14 1.04
N PHE A 321 -14.31 12.86 0.76
CA PHE A 321 -13.34 11.98 1.44
C PHE A 321 -11.96 11.98 0.78
N CYS A 322 -11.83 12.48 -0.46
CA CYS A 322 -10.59 12.35 -1.20
C CYS A 322 -9.53 13.36 -0.72
N HIS A 323 -8.34 12.85 -0.40
CA HIS A 323 -7.10 13.62 -0.37
C HIS A 323 -6.03 12.85 -1.13
N TYR A 324 -5.93 13.09 -2.43
CA TYR A 324 -5.10 12.27 -3.32
C TYR A 324 -4.51 13.09 -4.46
N GLY A 325 -3.41 12.62 -5.05
CA GLY A 325 -2.69 13.34 -6.10
C GLY A 325 -2.08 14.64 -5.58
N LEU A 326 -0.79 14.60 -5.22
CA LEU A 326 0.11 15.73 -4.94
C LEU A 326 -0.57 17.12 -4.85
N ALA A 327 -1.39 17.32 -3.82
CA ALA A 327 -2.21 18.51 -3.61
C ALA A 327 -2.28 18.83 -2.12
N GLU A 328 -2.39 20.12 -1.80
CA GLU A 328 -2.54 20.58 -0.41
C GLU A 328 -3.88 20.11 0.17
N HIS A 329 -4.94 20.19 -0.62
CA HIS A 329 -6.31 19.82 -0.24
C HIS A 329 -7.02 19.14 -1.42
N GLY A 330 -7.94 18.22 -1.12
CA GLY A 330 -8.76 17.54 -2.13
C GLY A 330 -7.91 16.72 -3.11
N THR A 331 -8.16 16.87 -4.40
CA THR A 331 -7.46 16.11 -5.45
C THR A 331 -6.65 17.01 -6.39
N ALA A 332 -5.49 16.55 -6.85
CA ALA A 332 -4.71 17.24 -7.88
C ALA A 332 -5.54 17.57 -9.13
N ARG A 333 -5.14 18.65 -9.79
CA ARG A 333 -5.73 19.10 -11.05
C ARG A 333 -5.57 18.03 -12.14
N TYR A 334 -6.69 17.68 -12.77
CA TYR A 334 -6.74 16.75 -13.89
C TYR A 334 -5.96 17.26 -15.09
N ARG A 335 -5.06 16.40 -15.58
CA ARG A 335 -4.25 16.56 -16.80
C ARG A 335 -4.15 15.21 -17.48
N GLN A 336 -4.04 15.22 -18.78
CA GLN A 336 -3.95 14.00 -19.58
C GLN A 336 -2.84 14.14 -20.62
N ARG A 337 -2.20 13.01 -20.94
CA ARG A 337 -1.29 12.92 -22.08
C ARG A 337 -2.11 12.88 -23.38
N PRO A 338 -1.54 13.27 -24.54
CA PRO A 338 -2.16 12.96 -25.83
C PRO A 338 -2.39 11.44 -25.98
N PRO A 339 -3.57 10.96 -26.45
CA PRO A 339 -3.84 9.53 -26.60
C PRO A 339 -2.83 8.81 -27.49
N GLU A 340 -2.34 9.48 -28.55
CA GLU A 340 -1.33 8.95 -29.47
C GLU A 340 0.00 8.72 -28.76
N LEU A 341 0.38 9.64 -27.86
CA LEU A 341 1.58 9.52 -27.04
C LEU A 341 1.44 8.39 -26.01
N VAL A 342 0.25 8.20 -25.44
CA VAL A 342 -0.02 7.07 -24.54
C VAL A 342 0.20 5.74 -25.27
N ALA A 343 -0.41 5.56 -26.44
CA ALA A 343 -0.24 4.35 -27.25
C ALA A 343 1.22 4.12 -27.64
N GLN A 344 1.92 5.18 -28.07
CA GLN A 344 3.34 5.13 -28.40
C GLN A 344 4.20 4.67 -27.20
N HIS A 345 3.98 5.23 -26.01
CA HIS A 345 4.75 4.88 -24.82
C HIS A 345 4.53 3.42 -24.41
N VAL A 346 3.27 2.96 -24.34
CA VAL A 346 2.99 1.57 -23.93
C VAL A 346 3.50 0.56 -24.94
N GLU A 347 3.49 0.88 -26.24
CA GLU A 347 4.09 0.05 -27.28
C GLU A 347 5.61 -0.05 -27.12
N GLN A 348 6.30 1.07 -26.91
CA GLN A 348 7.75 1.09 -26.67
C GLN A 348 8.13 0.26 -25.43
N LEU A 349 7.37 0.43 -24.34
CA LEU A 349 7.57 -0.33 -23.11
C LEU A 349 7.33 -1.83 -23.31
N ALA A 350 6.27 -2.18 -24.04
CA ALA A 350 5.93 -3.57 -24.35
C ALA A 350 7.05 -4.27 -25.11
N GLN A 351 7.59 -3.60 -26.15
CA GLN A 351 8.70 -4.09 -26.96
C GLN A 351 9.99 -4.19 -26.14
N ARG A 352 10.31 -3.16 -25.35
CA ARG A 352 11.57 -3.09 -24.59
C ARG A 352 11.65 -4.11 -23.45
N HIS A 353 10.54 -4.35 -22.75
CA HIS A 353 10.52 -5.18 -21.54
C HIS A 353 9.79 -6.51 -21.70
N THR A 354 9.40 -6.88 -22.93
CA THR A 354 8.60 -8.10 -23.21
C THR A 354 7.36 -8.17 -22.32
N CYS A 355 6.67 -7.02 -22.19
CA CYS A 355 5.49 -6.86 -21.34
C CYS A 355 4.26 -6.69 -22.22
N ARG A 356 3.14 -7.30 -21.84
CA ARG A 356 1.86 -7.15 -22.54
C ARG A 356 0.78 -6.53 -21.67
N VAL A 357 0.89 -6.68 -20.35
CA VAL A 357 -0.15 -6.30 -19.39
C VAL A 357 0.30 -5.04 -18.65
N PHE A 358 -0.54 -4.02 -18.69
CA PHE A 358 -0.29 -2.74 -18.04
C PHE A 358 -1.37 -2.45 -17.01
N TYR A 359 -0.97 -1.78 -15.94
CA TYR A 359 -1.92 -1.11 -15.05
C TYR A 359 -1.77 0.39 -15.25
N PHE A 360 -2.81 1.04 -15.75
CA PHE A 360 -2.83 2.48 -15.85
C PHE A 360 -3.15 3.02 -14.46
N SER A 361 -2.13 3.62 -13.82
CA SER A 361 -2.11 4.05 -12.43
C SER A 361 -2.25 5.57 -12.35
N GLN A 362 -3.44 6.04 -12.01
CA GLN A 362 -3.83 7.44 -11.95
C GLN A 362 -5.01 7.62 -10.98
N ASP A 363 -5.32 8.85 -10.57
CA ASP A 363 -6.43 9.14 -9.66
C ASP A 363 -7.81 8.79 -10.27
N ALA A 364 -8.03 9.13 -11.55
CA ALA A 364 -9.20 8.74 -12.31
C ALA A 364 -8.99 8.95 -13.81
N MET A 365 -9.41 7.98 -14.62
CA MET A 365 -9.48 8.13 -16.09
C MET A 365 -10.94 8.38 -16.52
N SER A 366 -11.18 9.39 -17.36
CA SER A 366 -12.53 9.65 -17.89
C SER A 366 -12.91 8.64 -18.98
N PRO A 367 -14.18 8.21 -19.11
CA PRO A 367 -14.62 7.33 -20.20
C PRO A 367 -14.34 7.88 -21.60
N ALA A 368 -14.46 9.20 -21.77
CA ALA A 368 -14.16 9.92 -23.02
C ALA A 368 -12.69 9.74 -23.44
N PHE A 369 -11.77 9.87 -22.49
CA PHE A 369 -10.35 9.74 -22.75
C PHE A 369 -9.92 8.28 -22.91
N ALA A 370 -10.47 7.37 -22.09
CA ALA A 370 -10.22 5.93 -22.18
C ALA A 370 -10.57 5.37 -23.56
N GLU A 371 -11.69 5.78 -24.16
CA GLU A 371 -12.07 5.39 -25.52
C GLU A 371 -11.02 5.82 -26.55
N LYS A 372 -10.54 7.07 -26.48
CA LYS A 372 -9.51 7.57 -27.40
C LYS A 372 -8.19 6.80 -27.26
N VAL A 373 -7.80 6.47 -26.04
CA VAL A 373 -6.60 5.65 -25.80
C VAL A 373 -6.80 4.24 -26.34
N ALA A 374 -7.96 3.63 -26.10
CA ALA A 374 -8.32 2.31 -26.62
C ALA A 374 -8.26 2.25 -28.15
N GLU A 375 -8.78 3.27 -28.84
CA GLU A 375 -8.70 3.38 -30.30
C GLU A 375 -7.26 3.48 -30.80
N GLN A 376 -6.40 4.28 -30.14
CA GLN A 376 -5.00 4.42 -30.55
C GLN A 376 -4.21 3.14 -30.31
N ILE A 377 -4.44 2.46 -29.18
CA ILE A 377 -3.85 1.13 -28.91
C ILE A 377 -4.31 0.14 -29.98
N GLN A 378 -5.61 0.11 -30.31
CA GLN A 378 -6.14 -0.77 -31.36
C GLN A 378 -5.50 -0.49 -32.73
N ARG A 379 -5.32 0.78 -33.10
CA ARG A 379 -4.68 1.20 -34.36
C ARG A 379 -3.21 0.79 -34.44
N SER A 380 -2.49 0.79 -33.31
CA SER A 380 -1.09 0.34 -33.26
C SER A 380 -0.94 -1.15 -33.60
N GLY A 381 -1.98 -1.96 -33.39
CA GLY A 381 -1.92 -3.41 -33.51
C GLY A 381 -1.10 -4.10 -32.41
N ALA A 382 -0.56 -3.35 -31.45
CA ALA A 382 0.10 -3.90 -30.29
C ALA A 382 -0.94 -4.63 -29.44
N ALA A 383 -0.69 -5.90 -29.11
CA ALA A 383 -1.60 -6.75 -28.35
C ALA A 383 -1.65 -6.38 -26.84
N ILE A 384 -1.67 -5.09 -26.52
CA ILE A 384 -1.63 -4.53 -25.17
C ILE A 384 -2.92 -4.89 -24.43
N ARG A 385 -2.77 -5.28 -23.16
CA ARG A 385 -3.89 -5.53 -22.24
C ARG A 385 -3.73 -4.59 -21.05
N TRP A 386 -4.83 -3.96 -20.62
CA TRP A 386 -4.71 -2.95 -19.56
C TRP A 386 -5.91 -2.90 -18.62
N GLY A 387 -5.62 -2.59 -17.35
CA GLY A 387 -6.61 -2.26 -16.33
C GLY A 387 -6.42 -0.82 -15.84
N THR A 388 -7.45 -0.21 -15.27
CA THR A 388 -7.38 1.16 -14.75
C THR A 388 -8.51 1.47 -13.76
N ASP A 389 -8.43 2.64 -13.13
CA ASP A 389 -9.41 3.15 -12.18
C ASP A 389 -10.27 4.24 -12.83
N MET A 390 -11.60 4.10 -12.70
CA MET A 390 -12.56 4.99 -13.34
C MET A 390 -13.73 5.33 -12.44
N ARG A 391 -14.41 6.43 -12.80
CA ARG A 391 -15.74 6.73 -12.26
C ARG A 391 -16.81 5.99 -13.09
N PRO A 392 -17.82 5.41 -12.44
CA PRO A 392 -18.91 4.67 -13.11
C PRO A 392 -19.96 5.64 -13.70
N GLU A 393 -19.59 6.36 -14.77
CA GLU A 393 -20.40 7.44 -15.33
C GLU A 393 -21.32 6.99 -16.48
N ALA A 394 -22.38 7.76 -16.76
CA ALA A 394 -23.33 7.50 -17.83
C ALA A 394 -22.69 7.43 -19.23
N ALA A 395 -21.50 8.01 -19.40
CA ALA A 395 -20.73 7.93 -20.63
C ALA A 395 -20.25 6.50 -20.95
N LEU A 396 -20.21 5.59 -19.97
CA LEU A 396 -19.94 4.16 -20.17
C LEU A 396 -21.16 3.46 -20.79
N THR A 397 -21.47 3.81 -22.04
CA THR A 397 -22.49 3.16 -22.84
C THR A 397 -22.01 1.78 -23.31
N ALA A 398 -22.93 0.90 -23.69
CA ALA A 398 -22.59 -0.41 -24.25
C ALA A 398 -21.69 -0.32 -25.50
N GLU A 399 -21.84 0.73 -26.33
CA GLU A 399 -20.97 0.97 -27.48
C GLU A 399 -19.55 1.34 -27.05
N ARG A 400 -19.40 2.32 -26.16
CA ARG A 400 -18.10 2.72 -25.63
C ARG A 400 -17.38 1.56 -24.95
N CYS A 401 -18.10 0.76 -24.15
CA CYS A 401 -17.52 -0.40 -23.47
C CYS A 401 -16.99 -1.46 -24.45
N ARG A 402 -17.64 -1.65 -25.60
CA ARG A 402 -17.12 -2.52 -26.67
C ARG A 402 -15.83 -1.97 -27.29
N VAL A 403 -15.73 -0.66 -27.48
CA VAL A 403 -14.49 -0.01 -27.97
C VAL A 403 -13.36 -0.19 -26.97
N LEU A 404 -13.63 0.03 -25.68
CA LEU A 404 -12.67 -0.18 -24.60
C LEU A 404 -12.14 -1.63 -24.60
N ALA A 405 -13.03 -2.61 -24.67
CA ALA A 405 -12.66 -4.03 -24.72
C ALA A 405 -11.83 -4.35 -25.98
N SER A 406 -12.21 -3.85 -27.16
CA SER A 406 -11.45 -4.07 -28.40
C SER A 406 -10.09 -3.39 -28.42
N GLY A 407 -9.91 -2.31 -27.65
CA GLY A 407 -8.64 -1.64 -27.43
C GLY A 407 -7.81 -2.24 -26.28
N GLY A 408 -8.17 -3.43 -25.79
CA GLY A 408 -7.37 -4.20 -24.85
C GLY A 408 -7.70 -4.01 -23.38
N MET A 409 -8.74 -3.25 -23.02
CA MET A 409 -9.15 -3.10 -21.63
C MET A 409 -9.64 -4.45 -21.07
N ILE A 410 -9.09 -4.87 -19.93
CA ILE A 410 -9.43 -6.16 -19.29
C ILE A 410 -10.10 -6.00 -17.95
N SER A 411 -9.86 -4.88 -17.26
CA SER A 411 -10.49 -4.58 -15.98
C SER A 411 -10.72 -3.09 -15.79
N ALA A 412 -11.74 -2.77 -14.99
CA ALA A 412 -12.09 -1.43 -14.57
C ALA A 412 -12.39 -1.44 -13.06
N ALA A 413 -11.55 -0.80 -12.26
CA ALA A 413 -11.87 -0.52 -10.86
C ALA A 413 -12.77 0.73 -10.80
N LEU A 414 -13.98 0.54 -10.29
CA LEU A 414 -15.01 1.57 -10.23
C LEU A 414 -15.16 2.03 -8.79
N GLY A 415 -14.93 3.32 -8.57
CA GLY A 415 -15.31 3.95 -7.30
C GLY A 415 -16.83 3.99 -7.19
N ILE A 416 -17.44 3.00 -6.54
CA ILE A 416 -18.88 2.97 -6.22
C ILE A 416 -19.11 3.73 -4.91
N GLU A 417 -18.22 3.54 -3.94
CA GLU A 417 -18.24 4.06 -2.56
C GLU A 417 -19.41 3.57 -1.73
N SER A 418 -20.65 3.84 -2.16
CA SER A 418 -21.89 3.52 -1.45
C SER A 418 -23.06 3.35 -2.42
N ALA A 419 -24.08 2.57 -2.05
CA ALA A 419 -25.34 2.49 -2.78
C ALA A 419 -26.49 3.27 -2.08
N ALA A 420 -26.19 3.99 -1.00
CA ALA A 420 -27.15 4.81 -0.27
C ALA A 420 -27.21 6.23 -0.86
N PRO A 421 -28.38 6.70 -1.37
CA PRO A 421 -28.49 8.01 -1.99
C PRO A 421 -28.02 9.18 -1.11
N ARG A 422 -28.38 9.16 0.19
CA ARG A 422 -27.93 10.19 1.15
C ARG A 422 -26.42 10.19 1.33
N VAL A 423 -25.78 9.02 1.42
CA VAL A 423 -24.33 8.91 1.55
C VAL A 423 -23.65 9.39 0.27
N LEU A 424 -24.14 9.02 -0.91
CA LEU A 424 -23.64 9.49 -2.21
C LEU A 424 -23.71 11.02 -2.36
N GLU A 425 -24.80 11.63 -1.90
CA GLU A 425 -24.95 13.09 -1.83
C GLU A 425 -23.98 13.70 -0.81
N LEU A 426 -23.88 13.12 0.38
CA LEU A 426 -23.01 13.58 1.46
C LEU A 426 -21.54 13.57 1.05
N ILE A 427 -21.07 12.48 0.45
CA ILE A 427 -19.69 12.38 -0.07
C ILE A 427 -19.49 13.14 -1.38
N ASN A 428 -20.53 13.77 -1.92
CA ASN A 428 -20.52 14.51 -3.17
C ASN A 428 -19.95 13.68 -4.33
N LYS A 429 -20.45 12.45 -4.49
CA LYS A 429 -20.01 11.55 -5.58
C LYS A 429 -20.40 12.10 -6.94
N GLY A 430 -21.54 12.78 -7.01
CA GLY A 430 -22.10 13.37 -8.24
C GLY A 430 -22.63 12.34 -9.24
N ILE A 431 -22.88 11.11 -8.81
CA ILE A 431 -23.39 10.01 -9.64
C ILE A 431 -24.47 9.27 -8.85
N ALA A 432 -25.61 9.00 -9.50
CA ALA A 432 -26.70 8.22 -8.91
C ALA A 432 -26.41 6.71 -9.00
N ALA A 433 -26.92 5.93 -8.03
CA ALA A 433 -26.72 4.48 -7.97
C ALA A 433 -27.11 3.76 -9.26
N ASP A 434 -28.24 4.12 -9.89
CA ASP A 434 -28.70 3.50 -11.13
C ASP A 434 -27.73 3.74 -12.31
N THR A 435 -27.07 4.91 -12.35
CA THR A 435 -26.01 5.17 -13.33
C THR A 435 -24.80 4.27 -13.10
N MET A 436 -24.45 4.02 -11.83
CA MET A 436 -23.33 3.15 -11.49
C MET A 436 -23.63 1.69 -11.86
N THR A 437 -24.85 1.22 -11.58
CA THR A 437 -25.35 -0.09 -12.02
C THR A 437 -25.26 -0.25 -13.53
N ALA A 438 -25.78 0.70 -14.30
CA ALA A 438 -25.77 0.63 -15.77
C ALA A 438 -24.33 0.59 -16.32
N ALA A 439 -23.43 1.42 -15.78
CA ALA A 439 -22.02 1.43 -16.17
C ALA A 439 -21.34 0.08 -15.90
N ALA A 440 -21.54 -0.50 -14.71
CA ALA A 440 -21.00 -1.82 -14.37
C ALA A 440 -21.54 -2.92 -15.30
N GLN A 441 -22.85 -2.93 -15.58
CA GLN A 441 -23.47 -3.89 -16.48
C GLN A 441 -22.95 -3.78 -17.92
N HIS A 442 -22.76 -2.57 -18.44
CA HIS A 442 -22.22 -2.37 -19.80
C HIS A 442 -20.76 -2.83 -19.92
N LEU A 443 -19.93 -2.56 -18.91
CA LEU A 443 -18.54 -3.04 -18.88
C LEU A 443 -18.49 -4.57 -18.80
N ALA A 444 -19.25 -5.19 -17.89
CA ALA A 444 -19.32 -6.63 -17.75
C ALA A 444 -19.83 -7.32 -19.03
N ALA A 445 -20.86 -6.77 -19.67
CA ALA A 445 -21.38 -7.27 -20.93
C ALA A 445 -20.37 -7.18 -22.09
N ALA A 446 -19.40 -6.26 -22.02
CA ALA A 446 -18.29 -6.17 -22.96
C ALA A 446 -17.12 -7.13 -22.64
N GLY A 447 -17.22 -7.92 -21.55
CA GLY A 447 -16.18 -8.84 -21.10
C GLY A 447 -15.08 -8.20 -20.26
N ILE A 448 -15.26 -6.95 -19.82
CA ILE A 448 -14.32 -6.25 -18.94
C ILE A 448 -14.62 -6.64 -17.49
N ALA A 449 -13.58 -7.01 -16.74
CA ALA A 449 -13.69 -7.33 -15.33
C ALA A 449 -14.01 -6.08 -14.51
N VAL A 450 -15.20 -6.01 -13.92
CA VAL A 450 -15.63 -4.87 -13.10
C VAL A 450 -15.24 -5.12 -11.64
N GLU A 451 -14.45 -4.22 -11.09
CA GLU A 451 -13.98 -4.26 -9.71
C GLU A 451 -14.66 -3.15 -8.92
N ALA A 452 -15.57 -3.49 -7.99
CA ALA A 452 -16.30 -2.49 -7.22
C ALA A 452 -15.52 -2.05 -5.98
N MET A 453 -15.16 -0.76 -5.92
CA MET A 453 -14.59 -0.14 -4.71
C MET A 453 -15.71 0.48 -3.88
N THR A 454 -15.89 -0.01 -2.67
CA THR A 454 -16.89 0.48 -1.70
C THR A 454 -16.28 0.66 -0.32
N PHE A 455 -16.91 1.45 0.52
CA PHE A 455 -16.59 1.52 1.95
C PHE A 455 -17.84 1.72 2.80
N THR A 456 -17.74 1.41 4.07
CA THR A 456 -18.71 1.76 5.12
C THR A 456 -18.09 2.74 6.11
N ASP A 457 -18.91 3.21 7.04
CA ASP A 457 -18.49 3.98 8.22
C ASP A 457 -18.06 5.42 7.92
N PHE A 458 -18.53 5.97 6.80
CA PHE A 458 -18.50 7.40 6.61
C PHE A 458 -19.28 8.11 7.74
N PRO A 459 -18.83 9.28 8.23
CA PRO A 459 -19.51 9.99 9.30
C PRO A 459 -21.02 10.11 9.08
N THR A 460 -21.79 9.74 10.09
CA THR A 460 -23.26 9.68 10.13
C THR A 460 -23.92 8.60 9.28
N GLU A 461 -23.18 7.69 8.64
CA GLU A 461 -23.76 6.55 7.92
C GLU A 461 -24.43 5.56 8.87
N THR A 462 -25.70 5.27 8.61
CA THR A 462 -26.48 4.33 9.42
C THR A 462 -26.27 2.87 8.99
N ALA A 463 -26.52 1.91 9.88
CA ALA A 463 -26.41 0.49 9.55
C ALA A 463 -27.29 0.04 8.36
N PRO A 464 -28.54 0.54 8.19
CA PRO A 464 -29.33 0.25 6.98
C PRO A 464 -28.70 0.77 5.67
N GLU A 465 -27.99 1.90 5.71
CA GLU A 465 -27.32 2.47 4.53
C GLU A 465 -26.08 1.67 4.15
N ALA A 466 -25.25 1.30 5.14
CA ALA A 466 -24.13 0.38 4.94
C ALA A 466 -24.62 -0.96 4.36
N ARG A 467 -25.70 -1.52 4.93
CA ARG A 467 -26.32 -2.75 4.43
C ARG A 467 -26.82 -2.63 3.00
N ARG A 468 -27.33 -1.45 2.61
CA ARG A 468 -27.77 -1.20 1.22
C ARG A 468 -26.62 -1.31 0.23
N THR A 469 -25.41 -0.87 0.59
CA THR A 469 -24.20 -1.06 -0.22
C THR A 469 -23.87 -2.55 -0.38
N LEU A 470 -23.91 -3.33 0.71
CA LEU A 470 -23.68 -4.78 0.65
C LEU A 470 -24.74 -5.50 -0.20
N GLN A 471 -26.01 -5.13 -0.06
CA GLN A 471 -27.11 -5.67 -0.87
C GLN A 471 -26.98 -5.31 -2.34
N TRP A 472 -26.45 -4.12 -2.66
CA TRP A 472 -26.17 -3.73 -4.03
C TRP A 472 -25.07 -4.60 -4.64
N LEU A 473 -23.99 -4.87 -3.90
CA LEU A 473 -22.93 -5.77 -4.35
C LEU A 473 -23.47 -7.19 -4.60
N GLU A 474 -24.28 -7.71 -3.69
CA GLU A 474 -24.92 -9.03 -3.82
C GLU A 474 -25.84 -9.11 -5.04
N ALA A 475 -26.72 -8.13 -5.23
CA ALA A 475 -27.69 -8.09 -6.32
C ALA A 475 -27.05 -7.94 -7.71
N HIS A 476 -25.81 -7.44 -7.78
CA HIS A 476 -25.08 -7.24 -9.03
C HIS A 476 -23.85 -8.15 -9.15
N SER A 477 -23.74 -9.20 -8.32
CA SER A 477 -22.64 -10.17 -8.34
C SER A 477 -22.34 -10.73 -9.74
N ASP A 478 -23.35 -10.89 -10.59
CA ASP A 478 -23.19 -11.32 -11.98
C ASP A 478 -22.45 -10.35 -12.90
N SER A 479 -22.50 -9.06 -12.57
CA SER A 479 -21.79 -7.99 -13.29
C SER A 479 -20.47 -7.61 -12.62
N LEU A 480 -20.09 -8.24 -11.50
CA LEU A 480 -18.89 -7.91 -10.74
C LEU A 480 -17.87 -9.05 -10.81
N ALA A 481 -16.64 -8.71 -11.18
CA ALA A 481 -15.50 -9.61 -11.16
C ALA A 481 -14.93 -9.74 -9.75
N LEU A 482 -14.76 -8.62 -9.05
CA LEU A 482 -14.33 -8.52 -7.65
C LEU A 482 -14.97 -7.30 -6.97
N PHE A 483 -14.84 -7.23 -5.66
CA PHE A 483 -15.18 -6.04 -4.90
C PHE A 483 -14.29 -5.89 -3.65
N ILE A 484 -14.18 -4.67 -3.15
CA ILE A 484 -13.68 -4.36 -1.81
C ILE A 484 -14.73 -3.56 -1.06
N CYS A 485 -14.87 -3.83 0.24
CA CYS A 485 -15.66 -3.04 1.16
C CYS A 485 -14.75 -2.68 2.35
N GLY A 486 -14.13 -1.50 2.29
CA GLY A 486 -13.28 -0.99 3.36
C GLY A 486 -14.07 -0.27 4.46
N ARG A 487 -13.39 0.14 5.53
CA ARG A 487 -13.92 1.13 6.48
C ARG A 487 -13.33 2.48 6.16
N PHE A 488 -14.13 3.53 6.26
CA PHE A 488 -13.70 4.90 6.00
C PHE A 488 -12.68 5.35 7.06
N ASP A 489 -11.55 5.88 6.59
CA ASP A 489 -10.56 6.56 7.42
C ASP A 489 -10.50 8.05 7.09
N LEU A 490 -10.47 8.88 8.13
CA LEU A 490 -10.41 10.33 8.00
C LEU A 490 -8.99 10.80 7.68
N VAL A 491 -8.84 11.53 6.57
CA VAL A 491 -7.55 12.09 6.12
C VAL A 491 -7.57 13.61 6.14
N ASP A 492 -6.43 14.22 6.51
CA ASP A 492 -6.30 15.64 6.82
C ASP A 492 -6.74 16.61 5.72
N GLY A 493 -6.31 16.39 4.47
CA GLY A 493 -6.60 17.29 3.37
C GLY A 493 -7.94 17.04 2.69
N ALA A 494 -8.75 16.10 3.18
CA ALA A 494 -10.07 15.83 2.64
C ALA A 494 -11.09 16.86 3.12
N GLN A 495 -12.10 17.14 2.30
CA GLN A 495 -13.10 18.16 2.63
C GLN A 495 -13.88 17.83 3.91
N VAL A 496 -14.06 16.55 4.21
CA VAL A 496 -14.63 16.06 5.47
C VAL A 496 -13.82 16.49 6.70
N ALA A 497 -12.49 16.56 6.61
CA ALA A 497 -11.63 17.07 7.67
C ALA A 497 -11.55 18.60 7.70
N LEU A 498 -11.67 19.27 6.54
CA LEU A 498 -11.61 20.73 6.45
C LEU A 498 -12.88 21.43 6.94
N VAL A 499 -14.05 20.80 6.79
CA VAL A 499 -15.34 21.35 7.23
C VAL A 499 -16.14 20.29 8.01
N PRO A 500 -15.61 19.79 9.14
CA PRO A 500 -16.10 18.59 9.82
C PRO A 500 -17.56 18.70 10.27
N GLN A 501 -18.01 19.88 10.68
CA GLN A 501 -19.37 20.09 11.16
C GLN A 501 -20.42 19.82 10.06
N LYS A 502 -20.08 20.05 8.78
CA LYS A 502 -20.96 19.75 7.64
C LYS A 502 -21.25 18.24 7.52
N TYR A 503 -20.33 17.41 7.99
CA TYR A 503 -20.38 15.96 7.89
C TYR A 503 -20.79 15.29 9.20
N GLY A 504 -21.26 16.07 10.18
CA GLY A 504 -21.70 15.54 11.47
C GLY A 504 -20.56 15.07 12.36
N ILE A 505 -19.34 15.59 12.17
CA ILE A 505 -18.24 15.43 13.11
C ILE A 505 -18.34 16.55 14.15
N ARG A 506 -18.48 16.17 15.43
CA ARG A 506 -18.60 17.08 16.58
C ARG A 506 -17.24 17.63 16.98
N GLU A 507 -16.25 16.74 17.05
CA GLU A 507 -14.90 17.06 17.49
C GLU A 507 -13.90 16.26 16.68
N MET A 508 -12.74 16.87 16.40
CA MET A 508 -11.55 16.17 15.91
C MET A 508 -10.40 16.47 16.85
N TRP A 509 -9.52 15.49 17.04
CA TRP A 509 -8.32 15.68 17.83
C TRP A 509 -7.13 14.92 17.26
N ARG A 510 -5.97 15.37 17.70
CA ARG A 510 -4.69 14.68 17.56
C ARG A 510 -4.20 14.34 18.95
N VAL A 511 -3.42 13.28 19.05
CA VAL A 511 -2.88 12.84 20.33
C VAL A 511 -1.61 13.60 20.66
N THR A 512 -1.50 14.08 21.90
CA THR A 512 -0.26 14.69 22.40
C THR A 512 0.86 13.65 22.40
N GLY A 513 2.03 13.97 21.84
CA GLY A 513 3.17 13.05 21.73
C GLY A 513 3.34 12.40 20.34
N ASP A 514 2.38 12.59 19.44
CA ASP A 514 2.55 12.35 18.00
C ASP A 514 3.10 13.62 17.32
N GLU A 515 4.43 13.73 17.25
CA GLU A 515 5.12 14.87 16.62
C GLU A 515 5.07 14.83 15.09
N LEU A 516 4.71 13.70 14.47
CA LEU A 516 4.57 13.55 13.02
C LEU A 516 3.11 13.60 12.55
N PHE A 517 2.17 13.84 13.47
CA PHE A 517 0.77 14.06 13.18
C PHE A 517 0.18 12.86 12.41
N SER A 518 0.70 11.66 12.70
CA SER A 518 0.38 10.39 12.04
C SER A 518 -1.10 10.01 12.14
N GLY A 519 -1.77 10.33 13.24
CA GLY A 519 -3.19 10.04 13.48
C GLY A 519 -4.07 11.30 13.52
N LEU A 520 -5.26 11.18 12.94
CA LEU A 520 -6.37 12.13 13.09
C LEU A 520 -7.61 11.35 13.57
N PHE A 521 -8.11 11.72 14.74
CA PHE A 521 -9.24 11.06 15.38
C PHE A 521 -10.44 12.00 15.42
N TYR A 522 -11.64 11.44 15.47
CA TYR A 522 -12.87 12.21 15.47
C TYR A 522 -13.97 11.55 16.27
N GLU A 523 -14.94 12.36 16.67
CA GLU A 523 -16.17 11.94 17.31
C GLU A 523 -17.36 12.54 16.56
N GLU A 524 -18.36 11.70 16.30
CA GLU A 524 -19.56 12.10 15.58
C GLU A 524 -20.59 12.79 16.49
N THR A 525 -21.41 13.65 15.89
CA THR A 525 -22.54 14.31 16.57
C THR A 525 -23.63 13.31 16.96
N ARG A 526 -23.72 12.18 16.25
CA ARG A 526 -24.65 11.09 16.54
C ARG A 526 -23.86 9.88 17.01
N PRO A 527 -24.44 9.01 17.85
CA PRO A 527 -23.80 7.75 18.20
C PRO A 527 -23.46 6.96 16.93
N PRO A 528 -22.26 6.35 16.86
CA PRO A 528 -21.91 5.46 15.76
C PRO A 528 -22.78 4.19 15.79
N LYS A 529 -22.64 3.36 14.76
CA LYS A 529 -23.27 2.03 14.71
C LYS A 529 -22.92 1.25 16.00
N THR A 530 -23.91 0.57 16.58
CA THR A 530 -23.67 -0.29 17.76
C THR A 530 -22.77 -1.47 17.39
N GLU A 531 -22.06 -2.06 18.35
CA GLU A 531 -21.24 -3.26 18.13
C GLU A 531 -22.03 -4.40 17.47
N ARG A 532 -23.31 -4.57 17.85
CA ARG A 532 -24.20 -5.56 17.25
C ARG A 532 -24.52 -5.24 15.79
N GLU A 533 -24.75 -3.98 15.46
CA GLU A 533 -24.96 -3.57 14.06
C GLU A 533 -23.70 -3.78 13.22
N GLN A 534 -22.53 -3.45 13.77
CA GLN A 534 -21.26 -3.68 13.11
C GLN A 534 -21.02 -5.17 12.86
N ALA A 535 -21.19 -6.02 13.88
CA ALA A 535 -21.06 -7.47 13.74
C ALA A 535 -22.03 -8.05 12.69
N ASN A 536 -23.24 -7.50 12.59
CA ASN A 536 -24.22 -7.91 11.57
C ASN A 536 -23.84 -7.48 10.14
N LEU A 537 -23.09 -6.38 9.99
CA LEU A 537 -22.54 -5.92 8.71
C LEU A 537 -21.33 -6.76 8.32
N ASP A 538 -20.40 -6.95 9.25
CA ASP A 538 -19.21 -7.79 9.05
C ASP A 538 -19.64 -9.22 8.65
N ALA A 539 -20.57 -9.83 9.37
CA ALA A 539 -21.10 -11.16 9.01
C ALA A 539 -21.84 -11.19 7.66
N ALA A 540 -22.42 -10.08 7.21
CA ALA A 540 -23.05 -10.00 5.89
C ALA A 540 -22.01 -9.87 4.78
N LEU A 541 -20.94 -9.09 5.02
CA LEU A 541 -19.80 -8.96 4.15
C LEU A 541 -19.06 -10.31 4.00
N ASP A 542 -18.86 -11.05 5.09
CA ASP A 542 -18.23 -12.38 5.06
C ASP A 542 -19.02 -13.36 4.20
N ARG A 543 -20.35 -13.44 4.38
CA ARG A 543 -21.22 -14.29 3.54
C ARG A 543 -21.19 -13.89 2.07
N LEU A 544 -21.13 -12.59 1.78
CA LEU A 544 -21.02 -12.12 0.40
C LEU A 544 -19.67 -12.53 -0.20
N ALA A 545 -18.57 -12.35 0.55
CA ALA A 545 -17.22 -12.68 0.13
C ALA A 545 -17.02 -14.18 -0.17
N GLU A 546 -17.85 -15.08 0.37
CA GLU A 546 -17.83 -16.51 0.05
C GLU A 546 -18.14 -16.82 -1.42
N GLN A 547 -18.82 -15.92 -2.14
CA GLN A 547 -19.13 -16.08 -3.57
C GLN A 547 -17.91 -15.87 -4.49
N TRP A 548 -16.77 -15.43 -3.94
CA TRP A 548 -15.53 -15.22 -4.68
C TRP A 548 -14.35 -15.95 -4.01
N TRP A 549 -13.39 -16.37 -4.84
CA TRP A 549 -12.05 -16.78 -4.42
C TRP A 549 -11.19 -15.54 -4.18
N LEU A 550 -11.39 -14.92 -3.00
CA LEU A 550 -10.71 -13.70 -2.59
C LEU A 550 -9.44 -13.99 -1.77
N HIS A 551 -8.44 -13.14 -1.96
CA HIS A 551 -7.24 -13.05 -1.15
C HIS A 551 -6.98 -11.59 -0.77
N HIS A 552 -6.18 -11.34 0.27
CA HIS A 552 -5.74 -9.98 0.58
C HIS A 552 -4.77 -9.47 -0.49
N TYR A 553 -4.66 -8.15 -0.57
CA TYR A 553 -3.69 -7.48 -1.43
C TYR A 553 -2.25 -7.90 -1.06
N PRO A 554 -1.35 -8.19 -2.02
CA PRO A 554 -1.43 -7.93 -3.47
C PRO A 554 -1.78 -9.17 -4.32
N TRP A 555 -2.38 -10.21 -3.74
CA TRP A 555 -2.58 -11.48 -4.44
C TRP A 555 -3.73 -11.43 -5.46
N ALA A 556 -3.77 -12.42 -6.36
CA ALA A 556 -4.90 -12.68 -7.25
C ALA A 556 -6.20 -12.77 -6.43
N GLY A 557 -7.28 -12.18 -6.93
CA GLY A 557 -8.54 -12.09 -6.17
C GLY A 557 -8.60 -10.88 -5.24
N SER A 558 -7.63 -9.97 -5.35
CA SER A 558 -7.67 -8.61 -4.81
C SER A 558 -7.68 -7.58 -5.94
N LEU A 559 -8.20 -6.38 -5.68
CA LEU A 559 -8.42 -5.37 -6.71
C LEU A 559 -7.11 -4.76 -7.20
N SER A 560 -7.05 -4.46 -8.50
CA SER A 560 -5.98 -3.67 -9.11
C SER A 560 -4.56 -4.21 -8.87
N THR A 561 -4.43 -5.53 -8.67
CA THR A 561 -3.13 -6.18 -8.48
C THR A 561 -2.60 -6.74 -9.80
N ALA A 562 -1.28 -6.85 -9.91
CA ALA A 562 -0.63 -7.46 -11.06
C ALA A 562 -1.13 -8.89 -11.29
N HIS A 563 -1.28 -9.66 -10.20
CA HIS A 563 -1.74 -11.04 -10.28
C HIS A 563 -3.19 -11.12 -10.78
N THR A 564 -4.10 -10.31 -10.23
CA THR A 564 -5.49 -10.27 -10.70
C THR A 564 -5.59 -9.95 -12.19
N LEU A 565 -4.81 -8.98 -12.69
CA LEU A 565 -4.77 -8.66 -14.12
C LEU A 565 -4.28 -9.85 -14.98
N LEU A 566 -3.23 -10.56 -14.53
CA LEU A 566 -2.72 -11.75 -15.22
C LEU A 566 -3.76 -12.88 -15.26
N TRP A 567 -4.52 -13.07 -14.19
CA TRP A 567 -5.59 -14.07 -14.13
C TRP A 567 -6.78 -13.69 -15.02
N TYR A 568 -7.17 -12.43 -15.10
CA TYR A 568 -8.20 -11.97 -16.06
C TYR A 568 -7.75 -12.15 -17.51
N ASP A 569 -6.51 -11.77 -17.82
CA ASP A 569 -5.98 -11.91 -19.18
C ASP A 569 -5.94 -13.37 -19.63
N ARG A 570 -5.65 -14.29 -18.69
CA ARG A 570 -5.60 -15.73 -18.95
C ARG A 570 -6.97 -16.40 -19.02
N PHE A 571 -7.87 -16.08 -18.10
CA PHE A 571 -9.08 -16.88 -17.85
C PHE A 571 -10.39 -16.12 -18.05
N GLY A 572 -10.36 -14.79 -18.18
CA GLY A 572 -11.54 -13.94 -18.26
C GLY A 572 -12.00 -13.37 -16.92
N ALA A 573 -12.97 -12.45 -17.00
CA ALA A 573 -13.43 -11.62 -15.88
C ALA A 573 -14.10 -12.40 -14.73
N ASP A 574 -14.69 -13.56 -15.01
CA ASP A 574 -15.49 -14.33 -14.04
C ASP A 574 -14.66 -15.34 -13.23
N ILE A 575 -13.34 -15.41 -13.45
CA ILE A 575 -12.46 -16.45 -12.92
C ILE A 575 -12.56 -16.61 -11.40
N PHE A 576 -12.57 -15.51 -10.64
CA PHE A 576 -12.62 -15.56 -9.18
C PHE A 576 -13.96 -16.07 -8.63
N ARG A 577 -15.05 -15.92 -9.39
CA ARG A 577 -16.34 -16.55 -9.03
C ARG A 577 -16.35 -18.03 -9.37
N ARG A 578 -15.80 -18.41 -10.53
CA ARG A 578 -15.68 -19.83 -10.93
C ARG A 578 -14.82 -20.65 -9.96
N LEU A 579 -13.79 -20.05 -9.38
CA LEU A 579 -12.92 -20.69 -8.39
C LEU A 579 -13.55 -20.74 -6.99
N ALA A 580 -14.56 -19.91 -6.70
CA ALA A 580 -15.21 -19.90 -5.39
C ALA A 580 -15.81 -21.28 -5.07
N GLY A 581 -15.52 -21.80 -3.88
CA GLY A 581 -15.95 -23.13 -3.43
C GLY A 581 -15.27 -24.33 -4.11
N HIS A 582 -14.49 -24.12 -5.18
CA HIS A 582 -13.82 -25.18 -5.94
C HIS A 582 -12.30 -25.19 -5.71
N ALA A 583 -11.69 -24.01 -5.59
CA ALA A 583 -10.26 -23.86 -5.31
C ALA A 583 -10.02 -23.70 -3.79
N PRO A 584 -8.90 -24.22 -3.28
CA PRO A 584 -8.51 -23.97 -1.89
C PRO A 584 -8.21 -22.48 -1.71
N LYS A 585 -8.72 -21.89 -0.64
CA LYS A 585 -8.24 -20.58 -0.18
C LYS A 585 -6.87 -20.75 0.48
N ALA A 586 -6.00 -19.75 0.39
CA ALA A 586 -4.78 -19.70 1.19
C ALA A 586 -5.14 -19.87 2.67
N ARG A 587 -4.54 -20.85 3.33
CA ARG A 587 -4.75 -21.14 4.74
C ARG A 587 -3.42 -21.00 5.46
N HIS A 588 -3.37 -20.06 6.39
CA HIS A 588 -2.22 -19.89 7.24
C HIS A 588 -2.01 -21.12 8.13
N ARG A 589 -0.75 -21.43 8.43
CA ARG A 589 -0.43 -22.46 9.42
C ARG A 589 -0.85 -21.94 10.79
N GLU A 590 -1.88 -22.57 11.36
CA GLU A 590 -2.24 -22.38 12.75
C GLU A 590 -1.48 -23.39 13.61
N SER A 591 -0.86 -22.90 14.68
CA SER A 591 -0.35 -23.76 15.74
C SER A 591 -1.33 -23.70 16.90
N PRO A 592 -2.03 -24.80 17.25
CA PRO A 592 -2.93 -24.79 18.38
C PRO A 592 -2.12 -24.47 19.64
N LEU A 593 -2.33 -23.26 20.15
CA LEU A 593 -1.68 -22.82 21.38
C LEU A 593 -2.12 -23.75 22.52
N PRO A 594 -1.21 -24.16 23.43
CA PRO A 594 -1.63 -24.80 24.66
C PRO A 594 -2.70 -23.93 25.34
N ALA A 595 -3.78 -24.52 25.86
CA ALA A 595 -4.95 -23.76 26.32
C ALA A 595 -4.60 -22.67 27.35
N ALA A 596 -3.54 -22.87 28.15
CA ALA A 596 -3.03 -21.86 29.06
C ALA A 596 -2.39 -20.66 28.36
N VAL A 597 -1.66 -20.88 27.26
CA VAL A 597 -1.06 -19.84 26.41
C VAL A 597 -2.14 -19.12 25.63
N ALA A 598 -3.12 -19.82 25.07
CA ALA A 598 -4.24 -19.21 24.35
C ALA A 598 -5.01 -18.21 25.23
N ARG A 599 -5.36 -18.61 26.46
CA ARG A 599 -6.04 -17.71 27.42
C ARG A 599 -5.17 -16.52 27.84
N LEU A 600 -3.86 -16.71 27.93
CA LEU A 600 -2.92 -15.63 28.24
C LEU A 600 -2.82 -14.65 27.08
N ALA A 601 -2.72 -15.14 25.85
CA ALA A 601 -2.68 -14.34 24.63
C ALA A 601 -3.95 -13.48 24.48
N GLU A 602 -5.13 -14.11 24.61
CA GLU A 602 -6.42 -13.42 24.50
C GLU A 602 -6.54 -12.28 25.51
N ARG A 603 -6.24 -12.58 26.79
CA ARG A 603 -6.28 -11.56 27.84
C ARG A 603 -5.27 -10.43 27.61
N ALA A 604 -4.05 -10.77 27.19
CA ALA A 604 -3.02 -9.78 26.91
C ALA A 604 -3.43 -8.88 25.73
N ARG A 605 -4.03 -9.43 24.67
CA ARG A 605 -4.54 -8.64 23.54
C ARG A 605 -5.68 -7.72 23.95
N GLN A 606 -6.62 -8.19 24.78
CA GLN A 606 -7.68 -7.34 25.31
C GLN A 606 -7.11 -6.18 26.13
N HIS A 607 -6.21 -6.47 27.07
CA HIS A 607 -5.56 -5.42 27.85
C HIS A 607 -4.76 -4.43 26.98
N GLU A 608 -4.13 -4.91 25.90
CA GLU A 608 -3.43 -4.05 24.94
C GLU A 608 -4.40 -3.10 24.25
N ALA A 609 -5.56 -3.60 23.80
CA ALA A 609 -6.62 -2.77 23.23
C ALA A 609 -7.13 -1.72 24.23
N ASP A 610 -7.34 -2.11 25.49
CA ASP A 610 -7.79 -1.21 26.56
C ASP A 610 -6.75 -0.09 26.83
N ILE A 611 -5.45 -0.43 26.88
CA ILE A 611 -4.37 0.55 27.07
C ILE A 611 -4.39 1.58 25.94
N TRP A 612 -4.45 1.12 24.69
CA TRP A 612 -4.48 2.01 23.52
C TRP A 612 -5.75 2.86 23.49
N HIS A 613 -6.89 2.30 23.85
CA HIS A 613 -8.14 3.04 23.98
C HIS A 613 -8.01 4.18 24.99
N THR A 614 -7.51 3.89 26.19
CA THR A 614 -7.28 4.92 27.22
C THR A 614 -6.29 5.99 26.75
N MET A 615 -5.19 5.62 26.08
CA MET A 615 -4.21 6.60 25.60
C MET A 615 -4.78 7.53 24.52
N ILE A 616 -5.51 6.97 23.54
CA ILE A 616 -6.00 7.72 22.36
C ILE A 616 -7.27 8.51 22.68
N TYR A 617 -8.25 7.90 23.34
CA TYR A 617 -9.59 8.46 23.49
C TYR A 617 -9.82 9.15 24.83
N GLU A 618 -9.30 8.60 25.92
CA GLU A 618 -9.49 9.19 27.27
C GLU A 618 -8.42 10.24 27.60
N ARG A 619 -7.15 9.89 27.41
CA ARG A 619 -6.01 10.75 27.74
C ARG A 619 -5.63 11.68 26.60
N ARG A 620 -5.97 11.31 25.36
CA ARG A 620 -5.56 12.00 24.12
C ARG A 620 -4.06 12.29 24.10
N ALA A 621 -3.27 11.35 24.60
CA ALA A 621 -1.83 11.46 24.74
C ALA A 621 -1.19 10.09 24.57
N VAL A 622 -0.12 10.03 23.78
CA VAL A 622 0.65 8.83 23.48
C VAL A 622 2.12 9.06 23.83
N SER A 623 2.70 8.17 24.62
CA SER A 623 4.14 8.11 24.83
C SER A 623 4.55 6.73 25.34
N PRO A 624 5.81 6.32 25.13
CA PRO A 624 6.35 5.11 25.74
C PRO A 624 6.22 5.11 27.26
N GLU A 625 6.34 6.27 27.91
CA GLU A 625 6.26 6.38 29.37
C GLU A 625 4.83 6.17 29.90
N LEU A 626 3.85 6.78 29.26
CA LEU A 626 2.44 6.59 29.61
C LEU A 626 2.03 5.12 29.42
N TYR A 627 2.43 4.51 28.30
CA TYR A 627 2.18 3.09 28.05
C TYR A 627 2.82 2.21 29.13
N ARG A 628 4.10 2.45 29.47
CA ARG A 628 4.77 1.69 30.54
C ARG A 628 4.05 1.81 31.87
N THR A 629 3.52 2.98 32.19
CA THR A 629 2.75 3.22 33.42
C THR A 629 1.45 2.42 33.44
N LEU A 630 0.67 2.47 32.35
CA LEU A 630 -0.58 1.72 32.22
C LEU A 630 -0.35 0.20 32.20
N ALA A 631 0.65 -0.26 31.44
CA ALA A 631 1.02 -1.66 31.36
C ALA A 631 1.56 -2.21 32.69
N ALA A 632 2.26 -1.40 33.50
CA ALA A 632 2.74 -1.80 34.82
C ALA A 632 1.62 -1.90 35.88
N ALA A 633 0.48 -1.22 35.66
CA ALA A 633 -0.70 -1.35 36.52
C ALA A 633 -1.42 -2.70 36.34
N LEU A 634 -1.21 -3.38 35.21
CA LEU A 634 -1.71 -4.73 34.98
C LEU A 634 -0.92 -5.74 35.80
N ARG A 635 -1.64 -6.68 36.43
CA ARG A 635 -0.99 -7.71 37.27
C ARG A 635 -0.10 -8.62 36.43
N PRO A 636 1.18 -8.80 36.79
CA PRO A 636 2.03 -9.81 36.18
C PRO A 636 1.44 -11.21 36.36
N VAL A 637 1.56 -12.05 35.32
CA VAL A 637 0.98 -13.40 35.32
C VAL A 637 2.07 -14.44 35.59
N ARG A 638 1.77 -15.43 36.44
CA ARG A 638 2.66 -16.59 36.63
C ARG A 638 2.77 -17.34 35.31
N ASN A 639 3.99 -17.62 34.90
CA ASN A 639 4.22 -18.41 33.70
C ASN A 639 3.72 -19.84 33.97
N SER A 640 2.72 -20.28 33.20
CA SER A 640 2.06 -21.58 33.36
C SER A 640 2.74 -22.69 32.55
N VAL A 641 3.78 -22.35 31.80
CA VAL A 641 4.58 -23.26 30.96
C VAL A 641 5.90 -23.66 31.64
N SER A 642 6.27 -22.99 32.75
CA SER A 642 7.49 -23.27 33.53
C SER A 642 7.35 -24.40 34.53
#